data_AF-A0AAD3M600-F1
#
_entry.id   AF-A0AAD3M600-F1
#
_cell.length_a   1.000
_cell.length_b   1.000
_cell.length_c   1.000
_cell.angle_alpha   90.00
_cell.angle_beta   90.00
_cell.angle_gamma   90.00
#
_symmetry.space_group_name_H-M   'P 1'
#
loop_
_entity.id
_entity.type
_entity.pdbx_description
1 polymer ?
#
loop_
_entity_poly.entity_id
_entity_poly.type
_entity_poly.pdbx_seq_one_letter_code
_entity_poly.pdbx_strand_id
1 'polypeptide(L)'
;MDENHLKLLVKLTQDGQLSSLEKQITSGGSAALQTVSSKHFGRSGDTLLHYAARHGHLDIVEYLIKCVGMDVEVYNNDYKRPLHEAASMGHQACVSYLLREGAKVDSLKKADWTPLMMACTRRNLDVIQELLCYGADPALRNKDGWNSFHIACREGDPLVVQHLLLVAPDVWRTESKTHRTPLHTAAMHGCEEVVRILLERCGYTPDSKDSCGVTPLMDAVRNGHISVARLLLEEHQASLTAADKLGAQLVHQVAVTGQDEALRFLVQDLNVDVNQRATDIQLTALHYAAKEGHTSTVKTLLDLGAHLHVQDKKGRTALHMACIGQHAGAPDVEPQPLLVSTPAGLHFLSRYSGTEEKRFGKMNEEYDVIVLGTGLTECILSGIMSVKGKKVLHMDRNSYYGAESASITPLEDLYKRFSLPGNPPESMGKGRDWNVDLIPKFLMANGQLVRMLLITQVTRYLDFKVIEGSYVYKAGKIYKVPSTETEALSSSLMGLFEKRRFRKLLIFIANFDENDPKTMEGVDPHKTTMRAIFQKFSLDQEVMDFTGHSLALYRTDEYLDQPCIETINRIKLYSESLARYGKSPYLYPLYGLGELPQGFARLSAIYGGTYMLNKPIDEIVVENGKVVGVKSEGEIARCKQLICDPSYVMDRTKKVGQVIRVICILSHPIANTGGINSCQIIIPQNQVNRKHDIYVCMISFAHNVAAQGKYIAIASTTVETNDPEKEIKPALDLLEPIEQKFVSISDQYAPTDMGTDSQIFISRSYDATTHFETTCDDIKDIFRRMTGSEFDFAEMERGKQDIFGDAAE
;
A
#
# COMPACT_ATOMS: atom_id res chain seq x y z
N MET A 1 20.86 35.36 14.04
CA MET A 1 21.43 34.16 14.71
C MET A 1 21.68 33.09 13.66
N ASP A 2 22.83 32.41 13.72
CA ASP A 2 23.14 31.28 12.84
C ASP A 2 22.45 29.97 13.29
N GLU A 3 22.52 28.94 12.46
CA GLU A 3 21.82 27.67 12.69
C GLU A 3 22.35 26.89 13.91
N ASN A 4 23.64 27.01 14.22
CA ASN A 4 24.25 26.34 15.37
C ASN A 4 23.78 26.97 16.68
N HIS A 5 23.66 28.29 16.71
CA HIS A 5 23.12 29.03 17.83
C HIS A 5 21.65 28.69 18.08
N LEU A 6 20.84 28.59 17.00
CA LEU A 6 19.44 28.16 17.09
C LEU A 6 19.29 26.73 17.63
N LYS A 7 20.16 25.80 17.21
CA LYS A 7 20.21 24.43 17.76
C LYS A 7 20.59 24.42 19.24
N LEU A 8 21.53 25.28 19.64
CA LEU A 8 21.92 25.43 21.04
C LEU A 8 20.74 25.92 21.89
N LEU A 9 19.97 26.92 21.44
CA LEU A 9 18.79 27.40 22.17
C LEU A 9 17.78 26.27 22.41
N VAL A 10 17.46 25.48 21.39
CA VAL A 10 16.58 24.31 21.53
C VAL A 10 17.12 23.34 22.58
N LYS A 11 18.42 23.01 22.51
CA LYS A 11 19.05 22.10 23.47
C LYS A 11 18.98 22.63 24.91
N LEU A 12 19.32 23.90 25.12
CA LEU A 12 19.26 24.54 26.44
C LEU A 12 17.84 24.55 27.00
N THR A 13 16.84 24.76 26.13
CA THR A 13 15.43 24.67 26.50
C THR A 13 15.03 23.26 26.90
N GLN A 14 15.44 22.23 26.15
CA GLN A 14 15.15 20.83 26.47
C GLN A 14 15.83 20.37 27.76
N ASP A 15 17.04 20.86 28.02
CA ASP A 15 17.86 20.53 29.19
C ASP A 15 17.47 21.32 30.46
N GLY A 16 16.53 22.27 30.38
CA GLY A 16 16.07 23.06 31.53
C GLY A 16 17.06 24.10 32.02
N GLN A 17 17.95 24.60 31.15
CA GLN A 17 19.05 25.50 31.52
C GLN A 17 18.68 26.99 31.36
N LEU A 18 17.76 27.49 32.20
CA LEU A 18 17.25 28.88 32.10
C LEU A 18 18.35 29.95 32.09
N SER A 19 19.30 29.94 33.03
CA SER A 19 20.33 31.00 33.10
C SER A 19 21.22 31.06 31.85
N SER A 20 21.53 29.89 31.27
CA SER A 20 22.28 29.79 30.02
C SER A 20 21.44 30.28 28.84
N LEU A 21 20.18 29.88 28.78
CA LEU A 21 19.23 30.28 27.73
C LEU A 21 19.03 31.80 27.73
N GLU A 22 18.76 32.39 28.89
CA GLU A 22 18.59 33.83 29.07
C GLU A 22 19.84 34.60 28.65
N LYS A 23 21.04 34.12 29.04
CA LYS A 23 22.30 34.75 28.64
C LYS A 23 22.48 34.74 27.12
N GLN A 24 22.16 33.64 26.44
CA GLN A 24 22.25 33.57 24.98
C GLN A 24 21.26 34.54 24.31
N ILE A 25 20.01 34.57 24.78
CA ILE A 25 18.96 35.43 24.21
C ILE A 25 19.25 36.92 24.45
N THR A 26 19.64 37.31 25.67
CA THR A 26 19.96 38.70 26.02
C THR A 26 21.23 39.21 25.33
N SER A 27 22.26 38.37 25.19
CA SER A 27 23.50 38.74 24.48
C SER A 27 23.28 39.09 23.01
N GLY A 28 22.22 38.55 22.39
CA GLY A 28 21.85 38.83 21.01
C GLY A 28 20.97 40.07 20.81
N GLY A 29 20.59 40.77 21.88
CA GLY A 29 19.80 42.01 21.84
C GLY A 29 18.38 41.84 21.27
N SER A 30 17.77 42.94 20.82
CA SER A 30 16.38 42.97 20.31
C SER A 30 16.16 42.07 19.09
N ALA A 31 17.16 41.93 18.22
CA ALA A 31 17.09 41.08 17.04
C ALA A 31 17.00 39.58 17.39
N ALA A 32 17.67 39.16 18.47
CA ALA A 32 17.58 37.78 18.94
C ALA A 32 16.21 37.49 19.55
N LEU A 33 15.69 38.41 20.37
CA LEU A 33 14.34 38.32 20.93
C LEU A 33 13.28 38.16 19.83
N GLN A 34 13.31 39.00 18.80
CA GLN A 34 12.36 38.93 17.69
C GLN A 34 12.49 37.65 16.86
N THR A 35 13.72 37.13 16.73
CA THR A 35 13.96 35.86 16.05
C THR A 35 13.38 34.71 16.87
N VAL A 36 13.67 34.64 18.18
CA VAL A 36 13.18 33.56 19.05
C VAL A 36 11.66 33.55 19.13
N SER A 37 11.03 34.73 19.23
CA SER A 37 9.58 34.83 19.38
C SER A 37 8.79 34.30 18.18
N SER A 38 9.36 34.34 16.97
CA SER A 38 8.69 33.93 15.74
C SER A 38 9.22 32.60 15.15
N LYS A 39 10.35 32.08 15.66
CA LYS A 39 11.02 30.93 15.04
C LYS A 39 10.35 29.60 15.41
N HIS A 40 10.09 28.82 14.36
CA HIS A 40 9.70 27.42 14.44
C HIS A 40 10.91 26.55 14.08
N PHE A 41 11.08 25.43 14.80
CA PHE A 41 12.23 24.55 14.75
C PHE A 41 11.82 23.14 14.32
N GLY A 42 12.74 22.46 13.61
CA GLY A 42 12.56 21.06 13.21
C GLY A 42 11.42 20.82 12.21
N ARG A 43 11.16 19.53 11.92
CA ARG A 43 10.10 19.11 10.97
C ARG A 43 8.70 19.30 11.53
N SER A 44 8.54 19.21 12.86
CA SER A 44 7.28 19.43 13.55
C SER A 44 6.88 20.90 13.62
N GLY A 45 7.82 21.82 13.39
CA GLY A 45 7.58 23.26 13.53
C GLY A 45 7.38 23.66 14.99
N ASP A 46 8.05 23.03 15.95
CA ASP A 46 7.91 23.37 17.37
C ASP A 46 8.61 24.69 17.67
N THR A 47 8.08 25.51 18.57
CA THR A 47 8.78 26.69 19.11
C THR A 47 9.51 26.33 20.41
N LEU A 48 10.38 27.21 20.94
CA LEU A 48 11.00 26.96 22.26
C LEU A 48 9.94 26.77 23.36
N LEU A 49 8.79 27.45 23.25
CA LEU A 49 7.69 27.31 24.20
C LEU A 49 7.08 25.89 24.16
N HIS A 50 7.01 25.26 22.99
CA HIS A 50 6.60 23.86 22.86
C HIS A 50 7.60 22.91 23.53
N TYR A 51 8.91 23.11 23.30
CA TYR A 51 9.94 22.29 23.94
C TYR A 51 9.92 22.45 25.47
N ALA A 52 9.85 23.68 25.98
CA ALA A 52 9.78 23.95 27.42
C ALA A 52 8.55 23.27 28.05
N ALA A 53 7.39 23.41 27.43
CA ALA A 53 6.14 22.79 27.88
C ALA A 53 6.19 21.25 27.82
N ARG A 54 6.75 20.67 26.75
CA ARG A 54 6.91 19.20 26.58
C ARG A 54 7.83 18.57 27.62
N HIS A 55 8.82 19.32 28.09
CA HIS A 55 9.80 18.83 29.08
C HIS A 55 9.50 19.28 30.51
N GLY A 56 8.45 20.09 30.72
CA GLY A 56 7.98 20.48 32.05
C GLY A 56 8.80 21.57 32.74
N HIS A 57 9.61 22.31 31.98
CA HIS A 57 10.47 23.38 32.51
C HIS A 57 9.68 24.68 32.68
N LEU A 58 8.91 24.76 33.77
CA LEU A 58 8.02 25.89 34.06
C LEU A 58 8.77 27.23 34.06
N ASP A 59 9.94 27.29 34.69
CA ASP A 59 10.79 28.48 34.76
C ASP A 59 11.12 29.04 33.37
N ILE A 60 11.39 28.17 32.39
CA ILE A 60 11.60 28.55 30.99
C ILE A 60 10.29 28.96 30.32
N VAL A 61 9.19 28.27 30.57
CA VAL A 61 7.86 28.66 30.07
C VAL A 61 7.51 30.09 30.52
N GLU A 62 7.72 30.41 31.81
CA GLU A 62 7.46 31.74 32.35
C GLU A 62 8.35 32.80 31.70
N TYR A 63 9.64 32.52 31.58
CA TYR A 63 10.60 33.43 30.94
C TYR A 63 10.22 33.72 29.48
N LEU A 64 9.88 32.68 28.70
CA LEU A 64 9.52 32.82 27.28
C LEU A 64 8.22 33.63 27.09
N ILE A 65 7.25 33.49 28.00
CA ILE A 65 6.00 34.26 27.92
C ILE A 65 6.19 35.69 28.42
N LYS A 66 6.70 35.88 29.65
CA LYS A 66 6.77 37.20 30.30
C LYS A 66 7.90 38.09 29.80
N CYS A 67 9.09 37.51 29.57
CA CYS A 67 10.28 38.30 29.23
C CYS A 67 10.51 38.36 27.71
N VAL A 68 10.28 37.26 26.99
CA VAL A 68 10.43 37.22 25.53
C VAL A 68 9.16 37.68 24.79
N GLY A 69 7.98 37.57 25.43
CA GLY A 69 6.72 37.97 24.81
C GLY A 69 6.20 36.97 23.79
N MET A 70 6.47 35.66 23.98
CA MET A 70 5.94 34.62 23.11
C MET A 70 4.42 34.47 23.28
N ASP A 71 3.72 34.31 22.16
CA ASP A 71 2.28 34.02 22.17
C ASP A 71 2.03 32.63 22.79
N VAL A 72 1.24 32.60 23.86
CA VAL A 72 0.83 31.38 24.56
C VAL A 72 0.04 30.44 23.65
N GLU A 73 -0.63 31.00 22.64
CA GLU A 73 -1.49 30.31 21.68
C GLU A 73 -0.75 29.92 20.39
N VAL A 74 0.58 30.06 20.33
CA VAL A 74 1.38 29.66 19.17
C VAL A 74 1.19 28.17 18.85
N TYR A 75 1.13 27.81 17.56
CA TYR A 75 0.92 26.43 17.13
C TYR A 75 1.97 25.94 16.14
N ASN A 76 2.28 24.65 16.20
CA ASN A 76 3.23 23.97 15.31
C ASN A 76 2.54 23.43 14.03
N ASN A 77 3.26 22.67 13.20
CA ASN A 77 2.73 22.13 11.94
C ASN A 77 1.58 21.10 12.12
N ASP A 78 1.41 20.55 13.33
CA ASP A 78 0.29 19.66 13.70
C ASP A 78 -0.84 20.42 14.42
N TYR A 79 -0.81 21.76 14.39
CA TYR A 79 -1.69 22.65 15.13
C TYR A 79 -1.66 22.42 16.65
N LYS A 80 -0.62 21.74 17.18
CA LYS A 80 -0.43 21.62 18.62
C LYS A 80 0.03 22.96 19.16
N ARG A 81 -0.45 23.29 20.36
CA ARG A 81 -0.04 24.44 21.17
C ARG A 81 0.80 23.97 22.36
N PRO A 82 1.56 24.84 23.05
CA PRO A 82 2.29 24.47 24.27
C PRO A 82 1.44 23.75 25.31
N LEU A 83 0.16 24.16 25.47
CA LEU A 83 -0.79 23.51 26.38
C LEU A 83 -1.01 22.02 26.05
N HIS A 84 -1.05 21.66 24.75
CA HIS A 84 -1.18 20.27 24.32
C HIS A 84 0.04 19.44 24.73
N GLU A 85 1.24 20.00 24.59
CA GLU A 85 2.49 19.30 24.93
C GLU A 85 2.62 19.12 26.45
N ALA A 86 2.35 20.16 27.25
CA ALA A 86 2.35 20.07 28.70
C ALA A 86 1.30 19.05 29.21
N ALA A 87 0.10 19.08 28.63
CA ALA A 87 -0.97 18.14 28.99
C ALA A 87 -0.61 16.69 28.61
N SER A 88 -0.09 16.49 27.39
CA SER A 88 0.31 15.17 26.86
C SER A 88 1.50 14.54 27.59
N MET A 89 2.28 15.33 28.33
CA MET A 89 3.46 14.86 29.07
C MET A 89 3.26 14.89 30.59
N GLY A 90 2.09 15.33 31.06
CA GLY A 90 1.74 15.26 32.48
C GLY A 90 2.30 16.39 33.33
N HIS A 91 2.66 17.53 32.74
CA HIS A 91 3.31 18.63 33.45
C HIS A 91 2.30 19.64 34.00
N GLN A 92 1.65 19.30 35.13
CA GLN A 92 0.60 20.10 35.75
C GLN A 92 0.99 21.56 35.96
N ALA A 93 2.17 21.83 36.51
CA ALA A 93 2.61 23.20 36.78
C ALA A 93 2.68 24.08 35.51
N CYS A 94 3.13 23.50 34.39
CA CYS A 94 3.10 24.18 33.09
C CYS A 94 1.67 24.38 32.58
N VAL A 95 0.80 23.39 32.75
CA VAL A 95 -0.63 23.49 32.37
C VAL A 95 -1.32 24.62 33.13
N SER A 96 -1.21 24.64 34.47
CA SER A 96 -1.76 25.71 35.32
C SER A 96 -1.29 27.08 34.89
N TYR A 97 0.01 27.22 34.60
CA TYR A 97 0.60 28.48 34.22
C TYR A 97 0.09 28.95 32.84
N LEU A 98 0.13 28.09 31.82
CA LEU A 98 -0.32 28.42 30.47
C LEU A 98 -1.79 28.85 30.45
N LEU A 99 -2.65 28.18 31.22
CA LEU A 99 -4.08 28.54 31.32
C LEU A 99 -4.30 29.91 31.98
N ARG A 100 -3.52 30.24 33.03
CA ARG A 100 -3.56 31.56 33.69
C ARG A 100 -3.11 32.68 32.77
N GLU A 101 -2.14 32.41 31.89
CA GLU A 101 -1.65 33.35 30.88
C GLU A 101 -2.55 33.41 29.63
N GLY A 102 -3.73 32.78 29.66
CA GLY A 102 -4.77 32.92 28.64
C GLY A 102 -4.78 31.84 27.56
N ALA A 103 -4.10 30.71 27.75
CA ALA A 103 -4.22 29.58 26.84
C ALA A 103 -5.66 29.06 26.77
N LYS A 104 -6.13 28.74 25.55
CA LYS A 104 -7.47 28.20 25.35
C LYS A 104 -7.51 26.74 25.76
N VAL A 105 -8.28 26.46 26.82
CA VAL A 105 -8.41 25.13 27.44
C VAL A 105 -8.84 24.04 26.45
N ASP A 106 -9.79 24.36 25.56
CA ASP A 106 -10.32 23.46 24.53
C ASP A 106 -9.76 23.76 23.13
N SER A 107 -8.51 24.24 23.06
CA SER A 107 -7.84 24.41 21.77
C SER A 107 -7.76 23.06 21.01
N LEU A 108 -7.84 23.12 19.68
CA LEU A 108 -7.83 21.92 18.83
C LEU A 108 -6.50 21.81 18.07
N LYS A 109 -5.82 20.67 18.21
CA LYS A 109 -4.77 20.26 17.26
C LYS A 109 -5.38 19.52 16.07
N LYS A 110 -4.55 19.06 15.13
CA LYS A 110 -4.98 18.23 14.00
C LYS A 110 -5.82 17.03 14.46
N ALA A 111 -6.84 16.72 13.67
CA ALA A 111 -7.89 15.73 13.95
C ALA A 111 -8.79 16.07 15.15
N ASP A 112 -8.84 17.36 15.53
CA ASP A 112 -9.77 17.93 16.50
C ASP A 112 -9.58 17.35 17.91
N TRP A 113 -8.31 17.16 18.29
CA TRP A 113 -7.94 16.69 19.63
C TRP A 113 -7.74 17.87 20.58
N THR A 114 -8.31 17.77 21.79
CA THR A 114 -8.13 18.77 22.87
C THR A 114 -6.94 18.42 23.79
N PRO A 115 -6.42 19.36 24.58
CA PRO A 115 -5.45 19.08 25.64
C PRO A 115 -5.95 18.03 26.64
N LEU A 116 -7.24 18.06 27.00
CA LEU A 116 -7.84 17.10 27.91
C LEU A 116 -7.79 15.67 27.34
N MET A 117 -8.12 15.50 26.06
CA MET A 117 -7.97 14.22 25.37
C MET A 117 -6.51 13.72 25.40
N MET A 118 -5.54 14.62 25.20
CA MET A 118 -4.12 14.26 25.28
C MET A 118 -3.71 13.86 26.71
N ALA A 119 -4.17 14.55 27.75
CA ALA A 119 -3.92 14.19 29.14
C ALA A 119 -4.49 12.80 29.49
N CYS A 120 -5.69 12.48 29.01
CA CYS A 120 -6.30 11.16 29.18
C CYS A 120 -5.43 10.03 28.62
N THR A 121 -4.69 10.24 27.52
CA THR A 121 -3.79 9.20 26.96
C THR A 121 -2.65 8.79 27.90
N ARG A 122 -2.28 9.64 28.87
CA ARG A 122 -1.20 9.37 29.83
C ARG A 122 -1.70 9.02 31.24
N ARG A 123 -3.02 9.00 31.46
CA ARG A 123 -3.63 8.67 32.76
C ARG A 123 -3.19 9.59 33.90
N ASN A 124 -2.77 10.82 33.57
CA ASN A 124 -2.33 11.77 34.59
C ASN A 124 -3.53 12.52 35.17
N LEU A 125 -4.05 12.03 36.30
CA LEU A 125 -5.24 12.55 36.96
C LEU A 125 -5.08 14.02 37.39
N ASP A 126 -3.91 14.43 37.86
CA ASP A 126 -3.66 15.79 38.33
C ASP A 126 -3.82 16.83 37.20
N VAL A 127 -3.28 16.51 36.02
CA VAL A 127 -3.45 17.36 34.82
C VAL A 127 -4.89 17.37 34.33
N ILE A 128 -5.57 16.23 34.38
CA ILE A 128 -6.98 16.11 34.00
C ILE A 128 -7.85 16.98 34.91
N GLN A 129 -7.66 16.88 36.22
CA GLN A 129 -8.32 17.72 37.22
C GLN A 129 -8.05 19.20 36.99
N GLU A 130 -6.80 19.57 36.73
CA GLU A 130 -6.43 20.94 36.42
C GLU A 130 -7.20 21.46 35.20
N LEU A 131 -7.16 20.75 34.07
CA LEU A 131 -7.85 21.17 32.84
C LEU A 131 -9.36 21.32 33.05
N LEU A 132 -9.99 20.39 33.77
CA LEU A 132 -11.42 20.45 34.11
C LEU A 132 -11.75 21.64 35.04
N CYS A 133 -10.88 21.95 36.00
CA CYS A 133 -11.03 23.13 36.87
C CYS A 133 -10.98 24.45 36.07
N TYR A 134 -10.24 24.50 34.96
CA TYR A 134 -10.24 25.63 34.01
C TYR A 134 -11.34 25.53 32.94
N GLY A 135 -12.30 24.62 33.11
CA GLY A 135 -13.49 24.53 32.27
C GLY A 135 -13.31 23.76 30.96
N ALA A 136 -12.34 22.86 30.85
CA ALA A 136 -12.24 21.95 29.72
C ALA A 136 -13.54 21.15 29.54
N ASP A 137 -14.08 21.09 28.32
CA ASP A 137 -15.27 20.32 28.04
C ASP A 137 -14.92 18.85 27.67
N PRO A 138 -15.20 17.86 28.54
CA PRO A 138 -14.91 16.46 28.26
C PRO A 138 -15.85 15.84 27.22
N ALA A 139 -16.92 16.53 26.81
CA ALA A 139 -17.89 16.07 25.82
C ALA A 139 -17.48 16.40 24.37
N LEU A 140 -16.50 17.29 24.16
CA LEU A 140 -15.98 17.59 22.83
C LEU A 140 -15.48 16.33 22.14
N ARG A 141 -15.71 16.26 20.82
CA ARG A 141 -15.42 15.08 20.01
C ARG A 141 -14.37 15.39 18.96
N ASN A 142 -13.43 14.46 18.79
CA ASN A 142 -12.44 14.51 17.74
C ASN A 142 -13.04 14.03 16.39
N LYS A 143 -12.21 14.00 15.33
CA LYS A 143 -12.66 13.56 14.00
C LYS A 143 -13.15 12.11 13.91
N ASP A 144 -12.84 11.25 14.88
CA ASP A 144 -13.33 9.87 14.95
C ASP A 144 -14.63 9.75 15.76
N GLY A 145 -15.12 10.88 16.29
CA GLY A 145 -16.29 10.94 17.19
C GLY A 145 -15.95 10.62 18.65
N TRP A 146 -14.67 10.51 19.01
CA TRP A 146 -14.24 10.17 20.37
C TRP A 146 -14.15 11.43 21.23
N ASN A 147 -14.66 11.32 22.46
CA ASN A 147 -14.48 12.32 23.50
C ASN A 147 -13.41 11.89 24.53
N SER A 148 -13.12 12.73 25.52
CA SER A 148 -12.11 12.42 26.55
C SER A 148 -12.44 11.15 27.34
N PHE A 149 -13.73 10.86 27.54
CA PHE A 149 -14.19 9.66 28.22
C PHE A 149 -13.88 8.37 27.43
N HIS A 150 -14.06 8.36 26.11
CA HIS A 150 -13.63 7.23 25.27
C HIS A 150 -12.13 6.92 25.44
N ILE A 151 -11.30 7.96 25.47
CA ILE A 151 -9.85 7.82 25.61
C ILE A 151 -9.50 7.30 27.00
N ALA A 152 -10.12 7.83 28.06
CA ALA A 152 -9.93 7.34 29.41
C ALA A 152 -10.31 5.85 29.55
N CYS A 153 -11.42 5.43 28.92
CA CYS A 153 -11.81 4.02 28.90
C CYS A 153 -10.85 3.12 28.12
N ARG A 154 -10.24 3.62 27.04
CA ARG A 154 -9.16 2.93 26.31
C ARG A 154 -7.94 2.70 27.17
N GLU A 155 -7.54 3.74 27.90
CA GLU A 155 -6.37 3.67 28.76
C GLU A 155 -6.64 2.88 30.05
N GLY A 156 -7.88 2.77 30.49
CA GLY A 156 -8.23 1.79 31.52
C GLY A 156 -7.86 2.19 32.95
N ASP A 157 -7.62 3.46 33.23
CA ASP A 157 -7.42 3.94 34.61
C ASP A 157 -8.79 4.19 35.29
N PRO A 158 -9.18 3.38 36.29
CA PRO A 158 -10.47 3.51 36.95
C PRO A 158 -10.65 4.86 37.66
N LEU A 159 -9.58 5.43 38.21
CA LEU A 159 -9.65 6.70 38.94
C LEU A 159 -9.96 7.86 37.99
N VAL A 160 -9.36 7.85 36.80
CA VAL A 160 -9.66 8.84 35.76
C VAL A 160 -11.10 8.72 35.29
N VAL A 161 -11.57 7.50 35.02
CA VAL A 161 -12.96 7.24 34.59
C VAL A 161 -13.95 7.69 35.66
N GLN A 162 -13.73 7.31 36.92
CA GLN A 162 -14.58 7.73 38.04
C GLN A 162 -14.59 9.24 38.22
N HIS A 163 -13.43 9.88 38.10
CA HIS A 163 -13.35 11.33 38.20
C HIS A 163 -14.11 12.03 37.07
N LEU A 164 -13.98 11.56 35.82
CA LEU A 164 -14.76 12.11 34.70
C LEU A 164 -16.27 11.95 34.88
N LEU A 165 -16.73 10.81 35.42
CA LEU A 165 -18.15 10.61 35.76
C LEU A 165 -18.62 11.50 36.91
N LEU A 166 -17.75 11.83 37.86
CA LEU A 166 -18.07 12.72 38.96
C LEU A 166 -18.28 14.16 38.47
N VAL A 167 -17.39 14.66 37.61
CA VAL A 167 -17.46 16.05 37.12
C VAL A 167 -18.44 16.23 35.96
N ALA A 168 -18.63 15.20 35.14
CA ALA A 168 -19.50 15.22 33.96
C ALA A 168 -20.35 13.94 33.91
N PRO A 169 -21.47 13.86 34.68
CA PRO A 169 -22.25 12.64 34.85
C PRO A 169 -22.83 12.01 33.57
N ASP A 170 -23.01 12.79 32.51
CA ASP A 170 -23.56 12.32 31.22
C ASP A 170 -22.49 12.11 30.13
N VAL A 171 -21.20 12.29 30.43
CA VAL A 171 -20.11 12.21 29.42
C VAL A 171 -19.99 10.84 28.76
N TRP A 172 -20.47 9.80 29.45
CA TRP A 172 -20.52 8.43 28.96
C TRP A 172 -21.60 8.22 27.89
N ARG A 173 -22.61 9.10 27.76
CA ARG A 173 -23.65 8.97 26.72
C ARG A 173 -23.10 9.36 25.34
N THR A 174 -22.22 8.54 24.82
CA THR A 174 -21.37 8.87 23.69
C THR A 174 -21.03 7.63 22.86
N GLU A 175 -20.84 7.86 21.56
CA GLU A 175 -20.50 6.85 20.58
C GLU A 175 -19.55 7.46 19.54
N SER A 176 -18.63 6.63 19.03
CA SER A 176 -17.81 6.99 17.88
C SER A 176 -18.66 7.12 16.60
N LYS A 177 -18.03 7.57 15.51
CA LYS A 177 -18.67 7.56 14.17
C LYS A 177 -19.05 6.17 13.67
N THR A 178 -18.48 5.12 14.25
CA THR A 178 -18.80 3.72 13.94
C THR A 178 -19.72 3.10 14.99
N HIS A 179 -20.45 3.90 15.77
CA HIS A 179 -21.34 3.44 16.84
C HIS A 179 -20.65 2.61 17.93
N ARG A 180 -19.32 2.80 18.11
CA ARG A 180 -18.61 2.14 19.20
C ARG A 180 -18.81 2.94 20.47
N THR A 181 -19.26 2.25 21.51
CA THR A 181 -19.37 2.81 22.86
C THR A 181 -18.03 2.69 23.62
N PRO A 182 -17.81 3.49 24.67
CA PRO A 182 -16.70 3.32 25.61
C PRO A 182 -16.55 1.89 26.18
N LEU A 183 -17.66 1.14 26.31
CA LEU A 183 -17.64 -0.27 26.73
C LEU A 183 -16.91 -1.17 25.72
N HIS A 184 -17.13 -0.97 24.41
CA HIS A 184 -16.37 -1.69 23.37
C HIS A 184 -14.88 -1.43 23.51
N THR A 185 -14.50 -0.17 23.70
CA THR A 185 -13.11 0.25 23.81
C THR A 185 -12.44 -0.33 25.07
N ALA A 186 -13.08 -0.24 26.23
CA ALA A 186 -12.55 -0.82 27.47
C ALA A 186 -12.40 -2.35 27.37
N ALA A 187 -13.37 -3.02 26.75
CA ALA A 187 -13.31 -4.46 26.54
C ALA A 187 -12.21 -4.89 25.56
N MET A 188 -12.05 -4.16 24.46
CA MET A 188 -11.00 -4.37 23.45
C MET A 188 -9.59 -4.27 24.03
N HIS A 189 -9.40 -3.42 25.05
CA HIS A 189 -8.13 -3.19 25.71
C HIS A 189 -7.98 -3.93 27.06
N GLY A 190 -8.92 -4.81 27.42
CA GLY A 190 -8.81 -5.65 28.61
C GLY A 190 -8.94 -4.90 29.93
N CYS A 191 -9.58 -3.73 29.93
CA CYS A 191 -9.66 -2.84 31.08
C CYS A 191 -10.80 -3.26 32.02
N GLU A 192 -10.66 -4.40 32.69
CA GLU A 192 -11.71 -5.08 33.48
C GLU A 192 -12.42 -4.18 34.49
N GLU A 193 -11.68 -3.46 35.33
CA GLU A 193 -12.29 -2.59 36.34
C GLU A 193 -13.06 -1.43 35.71
N VAL A 194 -12.61 -0.92 34.56
CA VAL A 194 -13.37 0.08 33.81
C VAL A 194 -14.63 -0.53 33.20
N VAL A 195 -14.56 -1.74 32.66
CA VAL A 195 -15.74 -2.47 32.16
C VAL A 195 -16.79 -2.61 33.26
N ARG A 196 -16.38 -2.98 34.48
CA ARG A 196 -17.24 -3.07 35.66
C ARG A 196 -17.92 -1.73 35.96
N ILE A 197 -17.15 -0.63 36.03
CA ILE A 197 -17.70 0.72 36.24
C ILE A 197 -18.72 1.09 35.15
N LEU A 198 -18.44 0.80 33.88
CA LEU A 198 -19.30 1.13 32.76
C LEU A 198 -20.64 0.37 32.82
N LEU A 199 -20.62 -0.91 33.19
CA LEU A 199 -21.84 -1.72 33.29
C LEU A 199 -22.65 -1.38 34.54
N GLU A 200 -22.01 -1.19 35.68
CA GLU A 200 -22.70 -0.93 36.96
C GLU A 200 -23.21 0.51 37.09
N ARG A 201 -22.47 1.50 36.54
CA ARG A 201 -22.76 2.93 36.76
C ARG A 201 -23.20 3.68 35.51
N CYS A 202 -22.87 3.20 34.32
CA CYS A 202 -23.15 3.92 33.07
C CYS A 202 -24.25 3.26 32.21
N GLY A 203 -24.98 2.25 32.72
CA GLY A 203 -26.17 1.72 32.05
C GLY A 203 -25.95 1.17 30.63
N TYR A 204 -24.70 0.88 30.23
CA TYR A 204 -24.45 0.24 28.93
C TYR A 204 -24.99 -1.18 28.93
N THR A 205 -25.53 -1.58 27.78
CA THR A 205 -25.89 -2.98 27.57
C THR A 205 -24.65 -3.78 27.16
N PRO A 206 -24.39 -4.96 27.76
CA PRO A 206 -23.22 -5.79 27.43
C PRO A 206 -23.26 -6.32 25.98
N ASP A 207 -24.45 -6.41 25.38
CA ASP A 207 -24.68 -6.81 23.98
C ASP A 207 -24.89 -5.64 23.02
N SER A 208 -24.49 -4.42 23.41
CA SER A 208 -24.48 -3.28 22.49
C SER A 208 -23.70 -3.63 21.23
N LYS A 209 -24.21 -3.26 20.06
CA LYS A 209 -23.57 -3.55 18.78
C LYS A 209 -23.04 -2.28 18.13
N ASP A 210 -21.82 -2.34 17.62
CA ASP A 210 -21.28 -1.28 16.76
C ASP A 210 -21.82 -1.36 15.32
N SER A 211 -21.33 -0.48 14.43
CA SER A 211 -21.73 -0.44 13.02
C SER A 211 -21.50 -1.74 12.26
N CYS A 212 -20.61 -2.61 12.73
CA CYS A 212 -20.31 -3.91 12.15
C CYS A 212 -21.06 -5.04 12.84
N GLY A 213 -21.86 -4.75 13.87
CA GLY A 213 -22.55 -5.76 14.66
C GLY A 213 -21.68 -6.40 15.75
N VAL A 214 -20.48 -5.89 15.99
CA VAL A 214 -19.54 -6.41 16.99
C VAL A 214 -20.00 -6.00 18.38
N THR A 215 -19.93 -6.91 19.35
CA THR A 215 -20.23 -6.65 20.76
C THR A 215 -18.95 -6.47 21.60
N PRO A 216 -19.01 -5.84 22.78
CA PRO A 216 -17.89 -5.77 23.73
C PRO A 216 -17.29 -7.14 24.08
N LEU A 217 -18.13 -8.18 24.19
CA LEU A 217 -17.66 -9.54 24.43
C LEU A 217 -16.79 -10.06 23.27
N MET A 218 -17.18 -9.79 22.01
CA MET A 218 -16.38 -10.14 20.84
C MET A 218 -15.03 -9.41 20.85
N ASP A 219 -15.01 -8.14 21.25
CA ASP A 219 -13.76 -7.39 21.39
C ASP A 219 -12.83 -7.99 22.46
N ALA A 220 -13.37 -8.34 23.62
CA ALA A 220 -12.60 -8.94 24.70
C ALA A 220 -11.94 -10.26 24.25
N VAL A 221 -12.71 -11.18 23.66
CA VAL A 221 -12.17 -12.50 23.26
C VAL A 221 -11.19 -12.42 22.08
N ARG A 222 -11.44 -11.52 21.11
CA ARG A 222 -10.53 -11.32 19.96
C ARG A 222 -9.14 -10.84 20.36
N ASN A 223 -9.06 -10.11 21.46
CA ASN A 223 -7.81 -9.58 21.99
C ASN A 223 -7.28 -10.42 23.17
N GLY A 224 -7.88 -11.59 23.44
CA GLY A 224 -7.41 -12.53 24.47
C GLY A 224 -7.72 -12.11 25.91
N HIS A 225 -8.61 -11.15 26.13
CA HIS A 225 -8.95 -10.64 27.46
C HIS A 225 -10.01 -11.50 28.15
N ILE A 226 -9.61 -12.70 28.58
CA ILE A 226 -10.51 -13.70 29.17
C ILE A 226 -11.17 -13.19 30.46
N SER A 227 -10.47 -12.42 31.29
CA SER A 227 -11.05 -11.91 32.54
C SER A 227 -12.23 -10.95 32.30
N VAL A 228 -12.10 -10.08 31.30
CA VAL A 228 -13.21 -9.24 30.81
C VAL A 228 -14.33 -10.07 30.20
N ALA A 229 -13.99 -11.11 29.44
CA ALA A 229 -15.00 -12.01 28.87
C ALA A 229 -15.81 -12.72 29.98
N ARG A 230 -15.16 -13.20 31.03
CA ARG A 230 -15.82 -13.77 32.23
C ARG A 230 -16.72 -12.75 32.92
N LEU A 231 -16.21 -11.54 33.16
CA LEU A 231 -17.01 -10.45 33.74
C LEU A 231 -18.30 -10.20 32.94
N LEU A 232 -18.18 -10.07 31.61
CA LEU A 232 -19.32 -9.82 30.73
C LEU A 232 -20.33 -10.99 30.73
N LEU A 233 -19.85 -12.22 30.77
CA LEU A 233 -20.68 -13.43 30.70
C LEU A 233 -21.32 -13.81 32.04
N GLU A 234 -20.49 -13.95 33.05
CA GLU A 234 -20.86 -14.51 34.36
C GLU A 234 -21.63 -13.48 35.19
N GLU A 235 -21.18 -12.22 35.19
CA GLU A 235 -21.77 -11.17 36.05
C GLU A 235 -22.84 -10.35 35.33
N HIS A 236 -22.73 -10.18 34.01
CA HIS A 236 -23.61 -9.29 33.23
C HIS A 236 -24.42 -9.97 32.11
N GLN A 237 -24.39 -11.31 32.03
CA GLN A 237 -25.22 -12.12 31.12
C GLN A 237 -25.12 -11.73 29.63
N ALA A 238 -23.92 -11.36 29.16
CA ALA A 238 -23.67 -11.12 27.73
C ALA A 238 -23.99 -12.36 26.88
N SER A 239 -24.46 -12.15 25.64
CA SER A 239 -24.87 -13.24 24.75
C SER A 239 -23.68 -13.93 24.07
N LEU A 240 -23.54 -15.23 24.32
CA LEU A 240 -22.58 -16.11 23.64
C LEU A 240 -22.91 -16.36 22.16
N THR A 241 -24.17 -16.13 21.76
CA THR A 241 -24.68 -16.46 20.42
C THR A 241 -24.76 -15.24 19.51
N ALA A 242 -24.30 -14.08 19.99
CA ALA A 242 -24.25 -12.87 19.18
C ALA A 242 -23.38 -13.10 17.94
N ALA A 243 -23.85 -12.59 16.81
CA ALA A 243 -23.13 -12.56 15.55
C ALA A 243 -23.01 -11.11 15.05
N ASP A 244 -21.88 -10.84 14.39
CA ASP A 244 -21.67 -9.59 13.65
C ASP A 244 -22.53 -9.54 12.38
N LYS A 245 -22.47 -8.44 11.63
CA LYS A 245 -23.25 -8.26 10.39
C LYS A 245 -22.92 -9.28 9.30
N LEU A 246 -21.74 -9.91 9.36
CA LEU A 246 -21.35 -10.97 8.43
C LEU A 246 -21.84 -12.34 8.90
N GLY A 247 -22.38 -12.45 10.12
CA GLY A 247 -22.79 -13.70 10.73
C GLY A 247 -21.66 -14.44 11.45
N ALA A 248 -20.52 -13.79 11.71
CA ALA A 248 -19.42 -14.37 12.46
C ALA A 248 -19.64 -14.24 13.99
N GLN A 249 -19.59 -15.39 14.67
CA GLN A 249 -19.69 -15.51 16.13
C GLN A 249 -18.31 -15.57 16.81
N LEU A 250 -18.29 -15.62 18.15
CA LEU A 250 -17.07 -15.58 18.98
C LEU A 250 -15.95 -16.52 18.53
N VAL A 251 -16.26 -17.80 18.23
CA VAL A 251 -15.26 -18.79 17.79
C VAL A 251 -14.59 -18.43 16.46
N HIS A 252 -15.33 -17.80 15.55
CA HIS A 252 -14.78 -17.34 14.27
C HIS A 252 -13.87 -16.13 14.46
N GLN A 253 -14.32 -15.19 15.29
CA GLN A 253 -13.58 -13.97 15.60
C GLN A 253 -12.23 -14.27 16.28
N VAL A 254 -12.22 -15.19 17.23
CA VAL A 254 -11.01 -15.68 17.91
C VAL A 254 -10.06 -16.40 16.95
N ALA A 255 -10.61 -17.18 16.01
CA ALA A 255 -9.81 -17.89 15.02
C ALA A 255 -9.13 -16.94 14.01
N VAL A 256 -9.73 -15.79 13.70
CA VAL A 256 -9.13 -14.75 12.85
C VAL A 256 -7.90 -14.12 13.53
N THR A 257 -7.95 -13.90 14.85
CA THR A 257 -6.87 -13.24 15.59
C THR A 257 -5.86 -14.20 16.21
N GLY A 258 -6.10 -15.51 16.12
CA GLY A 258 -5.18 -16.55 16.59
C GLY A 258 -5.06 -16.68 18.11
N GLN A 259 -6.13 -16.36 18.85
CA GLN A 259 -6.11 -16.37 20.33
C GLN A 259 -6.43 -17.76 20.90
N ASP A 260 -5.42 -18.63 21.00
CA ASP A 260 -5.58 -20.04 21.40
C ASP A 260 -6.16 -20.24 22.80
N GLU A 261 -5.81 -19.39 23.78
CA GLU A 261 -6.35 -19.48 25.13
C GLU A 261 -7.83 -19.08 25.20
N ALA A 262 -8.21 -18.01 24.49
CA ALA A 262 -9.61 -17.61 24.37
C ALA A 262 -10.44 -18.68 23.66
N LEU A 263 -9.85 -19.38 22.68
CA LEU A 263 -10.51 -20.49 21.99
C LEU A 263 -10.78 -21.67 22.93
N ARG A 264 -9.79 -22.05 23.76
CA ARG A 264 -9.98 -23.09 24.78
C ARG A 264 -11.04 -22.68 25.79
N PHE A 265 -11.02 -21.44 26.27
CA PHE A 265 -12.04 -20.90 27.16
C PHE A 265 -13.45 -21.00 26.55
N LEU A 266 -13.63 -20.59 25.28
CA LEU A 266 -14.93 -20.66 24.61
C LEU A 266 -15.42 -22.12 24.44
N VAL A 267 -14.56 -23.04 24.02
CA VAL A 267 -14.98 -24.41 23.68
C VAL A 267 -15.07 -25.31 24.92
N GLN A 268 -14.10 -25.23 25.85
CA GLN A 268 -14.01 -26.12 27.01
C GLN A 268 -14.84 -25.63 28.19
N ASP A 269 -14.73 -24.35 28.54
CA ASP A 269 -15.41 -23.82 29.74
C ASP A 269 -16.85 -23.43 29.44
N LEU A 270 -17.10 -22.88 28.24
CA LEU A 270 -18.40 -22.35 27.84
C LEU A 270 -19.15 -23.26 26.85
N ASN A 271 -18.55 -24.38 26.48
CA ASN A 271 -19.14 -25.41 25.62
C ASN A 271 -19.67 -24.85 24.28
N VAL A 272 -18.98 -23.85 23.71
CA VAL A 272 -19.30 -23.30 22.39
C VAL A 272 -18.86 -24.29 21.30
N ASP A 273 -19.77 -24.57 20.36
CA ASP A 273 -19.48 -25.48 19.25
C ASP A 273 -18.37 -24.91 18.34
N VAL A 274 -17.24 -25.62 18.30
CA VAL A 274 -16.07 -25.28 17.48
C VAL A 274 -16.33 -25.38 15.97
N ASN A 275 -17.35 -26.15 15.57
CA ASN A 275 -17.72 -26.42 14.18
C ASN A 275 -18.86 -25.54 13.66
N GLN A 276 -19.24 -24.51 14.41
CA GLN A 276 -20.21 -23.53 13.94
C GLN A 276 -19.82 -22.98 12.57
N ARG A 277 -20.85 -22.70 11.77
CA ARG A 277 -20.72 -22.16 10.42
C ARG A 277 -21.19 -20.71 10.44
N ALA A 278 -20.28 -19.78 10.20
CA ALA A 278 -20.58 -18.37 10.00
C ALA A 278 -20.90 -18.06 8.55
N THR A 279 -21.59 -16.93 8.36
CA THR A 279 -21.84 -16.29 7.06
C THR A 279 -22.68 -17.15 6.09
N ASP A 280 -23.10 -16.54 4.97
CA ASP A 280 -23.80 -17.27 3.92
C ASP A 280 -22.95 -18.34 3.25
N ILE A 281 -21.62 -18.23 3.29
CA ILE A 281 -20.71 -19.21 2.69
C ILE A 281 -20.37 -20.37 3.64
N GLN A 282 -20.90 -20.38 4.87
CA GLN A 282 -20.73 -21.46 5.85
C GLN A 282 -19.27 -21.77 6.23
N LEU A 283 -18.48 -20.72 6.51
CA LEU A 283 -17.11 -20.89 6.99
C LEU A 283 -17.09 -21.27 8.47
N THR A 284 -16.24 -22.23 8.85
CA THR A 284 -15.98 -22.56 10.26
C THR A 284 -14.76 -21.81 10.81
N ALA A 285 -14.57 -21.83 12.13
CA ALA A 285 -13.36 -21.29 12.77
C ALA A 285 -12.07 -21.84 12.15
N LEU A 286 -12.05 -23.12 11.77
CA LEU A 286 -10.90 -23.75 11.10
C LEU A 286 -10.59 -23.13 9.73
N HIS A 287 -11.61 -22.71 8.97
CA HIS A 287 -11.42 -22.02 7.71
C HIS A 287 -10.78 -20.64 7.90
N TYR A 288 -11.19 -19.91 8.93
CA TYR A 288 -10.62 -18.60 9.27
C TYR A 288 -9.17 -18.74 9.75
N ALA A 289 -8.90 -19.61 10.73
CA ALA A 289 -7.53 -19.83 11.23
C ALA A 289 -6.57 -20.28 10.12
N ALA A 290 -7.04 -21.15 9.21
CA ALA A 290 -6.26 -21.57 8.07
C ALA A 290 -6.00 -20.43 7.08
N LYS A 291 -7.03 -19.63 6.76
CA LYS A 291 -6.91 -18.47 5.86
C LYS A 291 -5.92 -17.42 6.37
N GLU A 292 -5.87 -17.18 7.67
CA GLU A 292 -4.97 -16.19 8.30
C GLU A 292 -3.60 -16.79 8.69
N GLY A 293 -3.37 -18.08 8.44
CA GLY A 293 -2.06 -18.72 8.63
C GLY A 293 -1.70 -19.04 10.07
N HIS A 294 -2.67 -19.01 10.99
CA HIS A 294 -2.47 -19.26 12.41
C HIS A 294 -2.31 -20.77 12.69
N THR A 295 -1.13 -21.31 12.39
CA THR A 295 -0.84 -22.76 12.49
C THR A 295 -1.04 -23.33 13.90
N SER A 296 -0.71 -22.57 14.95
CA SER A 296 -0.97 -22.95 16.35
C SER A 296 -2.47 -23.06 16.64
N THR A 297 -3.25 -22.11 16.12
CA THR A 297 -4.71 -22.09 16.26
C THR A 297 -5.39 -23.18 15.46
N VAL A 298 -4.88 -23.52 14.27
CA VAL A 298 -5.35 -24.69 13.51
C VAL A 298 -5.16 -25.96 14.34
N LYS A 299 -3.99 -26.17 14.95
CA LYS A 299 -3.77 -27.32 15.83
C LYS A 299 -4.71 -27.31 17.03
N THR A 300 -4.82 -26.17 17.72
CA THR A 300 -5.72 -26.02 18.87
C THR A 300 -7.17 -26.30 18.50
N LEU A 301 -7.66 -25.83 17.35
CA LEU A 301 -8.99 -26.11 16.84
C LEU A 301 -9.20 -27.62 16.61
N LEU A 302 -8.21 -28.31 16.03
CA LEU A 302 -8.27 -29.76 15.81
C LEU A 302 -8.29 -30.53 17.13
N ASP A 303 -7.46 -30.14 18.11
CA ASP A 303 -7.45 -30.72 19.46
C ASP A 303 -8.78 -30.51 20.18
N LEU A 304 -9.45 -29.40 19.90
CA LEU A 304 -10.79 -29.06 20.40
C LEU A 304 -11.93 -29.72 19.61
N GLY A 305 -11.62 -30.57 18.62
CA GLY A 305 -12.61 -31.36 17.87
C GLY A 305 -13.13 -30.70 16.58
N ALA A 306 -12.41 -29.72 16.03
CA ALA A 306 -12.76 -29.15 14.72
C ALA A 306 -12.61 -30.19 13.61
N HIS A 307 -13.59 -30.25 12.73
CA HIS A 307 -13.59 -31.21 11.63
C HIS A 307 -12.70 -30.73 10.46
N LEU A 308 -11.59 -31.44 10.25
CA LEU A 308 -10.56 -31.10 9.26
C LEU A 308 -11.08 -30.98 7.82
N HIS A 309 -12.00 -31.88 7.43
CA HIS A 309 -12.47 -32.01 6.05
C HIS A 309 -13.82 -31.32 5.80
N VAL A 310 -14.29 -30.46 6.71
CA VAL A 310 -15.52 -29.71 6.49
C VAL A 310 -15.36 -28.83 5.27
N GLN A 311 -16.40 -28.85 4.43
CA GLN A 311 -16.51 -28.01 3.27
C GLN A 311 -17.49 -26.86 3.52
N ASP A 312 -17.07 -25.67 3.08
CA ASP A 312 -17.93 -24.50 2.95
C ASP A 312 -18.94 -24.67 1.79
N LYS A 313 -19.84 -23.70 1.56
CA LYS A 313 -20.83 -23.79 0.46
C LYS A 313 -20.20 -23.89 -0.94
N LYS A 314 -18.92 -23.56 -1.09
CA LYS A 314 -18.17 -23.62 -2.35
C LYS A 314 -17.32 -24.89 -2.46
N GLY A 315 -17.49 -25.86 -1.55
CA GLY A 315 -16.71 -27.11 -1.54
C GLY A 315 -15.28 -26.97 -1.01
N ARG A 316 -14.92 -25.81 -0.45
CA ARG A 316 -13.56 -25.52 0.03
C ARG A 316 -13.40 -25.99 1.46
N THR A 317 -12.23 -26.50 1.79
CA THR A 317 -11.85 -26.99 3.12
C THR A 317 -10.90 -25.99 3.78
N ALA A 318 -10.55 -26.20 5.04
CA ALA A 318 -9.52 -25.42 5.71
C ALA A 318 -8.19 -25.40 4.94
N LEU A 319 -7.78 -26.52 4.34
CA LEU A 319 -6.57 -26.57 3.51
C LEU A 319 -6.69 -25.64 2.28
N HIS A 320 -7.83 -25.66 1.60
CA HIS A 320 -8.08 -24.73 0.50
C HIS A 320 -8.02 -23.27 0.97
N MET A 321 -8.51 -22.98 2.18
CA MET A 321 -8.44 -21.65 2.77
C MET A 321 -7.00 -21.24 3.13
N ALA A 322 -6.16 -22.15 3.60
CA ALA A 322 -4.73 -21.90 3.83
C ALA A 322 -3.98 -21.54 2.53
N CYS A 323 -4.27 -22.24 1.43
CA CYS A 323 -3.73 -21.91 0.12
C CYS A 323 -4.21 -20.53 -0.36
N ILE A 324 -5.48 -20.21 -0.13
CA ILE A 324 -6.08 -18.90 -0.41
C ILE A 324 -5.43 -17.78 0.43
N GLY A 325 -4.95 -18.10 1.63
CA GLY A 325 -4.22 -17.20 2.52
C GLY A 325 -2.73 -17.04 2.22
N GLN A 326 -2.19 -17.74 1.21
CA GLN A 326 -0.76 -17.78 0.90
C GLN A 326 0.12 -18.40 2.01
N HIS A 327 -0.45 -19.22 2.88
CA HIS A 327 0.27 -19.89 3.96
C HIS A 327 0.60 -21.34 3.60
N ALA A 328 1.75 -21.53 2.92
CA ALA A 328 2.27 -22.86 2.56
C ALA A 328 2.83 -23.66 3.77
N GLY A 329 2.88 -23.06 4.96
CA GLY A 329 3.47 -23.64 6.17
C GLY A 329 2.47 -24.24 7.16
N ALA A 330 1.22 -24.50 6.78
CA ALA A 330 0.34 -25.35 7.60
C ALA A 330 1.01 -26.74 7.74
N PRO A 331 1.11 -27.31 8.96
CA PRO A 331 1.98 -28.44 9.22
C PRO A 331 1.60 -29.65 8.36
N ASP A 332 2.62 -30.39 7.93
CA ASP A 332 2.51 -31.75 7.38
C ASP A 332 1.57 -32.58 8.26
N VAL A 333 0.34 -32.79 7.78
CA VAL A 333 -0.57 -33.80 8.30
C VAL A 333 -0.37 -35.05 7.45
N GLU A 334 0.81 -35.67 7.56
CA GLU A 334 1.00 -37.04 7.06
C GLU A 334 0.54 -38.06 8.11
N PRO A 335 -0.16 -39.14 7.71
CA PRO A 335 -0.53 -40.23 8.58
C PRO A 335 0.70 -41.07 8.98
N GLN A 336 0.79 -41.43 10.26
CA GLN A 336 1.84 -42.31 10.81
C GLN A 336 1.87 -43.72 10.14
N PRO A 337 3.02 -44.43 10.22
CA PRO A 337 3.64 -45.09 9.07
C PRO A 337 3.53 -46.63 9.07
N LEU A 338 3.67 -47.24 7.90
CA LEU A 338 4.12 -48.63 7.74
C LEU A 338 5.40 -48.64 6.90
N LEU A 339 6.49 -49.06 7.54
CA LEU A 339 7.85 -49.17 7.01
C LEU A 339 7.95 -50.04 5.75
N VAL A 340 8.55 -49.54 4.67
CA VAL A 340 9.57 -50.25 3.89
C VAL A 340 10.59 -49.23 3.34
N SER A 341 11.87 -49.51 3.57
CA SER A 341 13.04 -48.73 3.19
C SER A 341 13.38 -48.82 1.69
N THR A 342 13.78 -47.71 1.06
CA THR A 342 14.96 -47.58 0.15
C THR A 342 15.10 -46.14 -0.43
N PRO A 343 16.31 -45.73 -0.87
CA PRO A 343 16.67 -44.32 -1.06
C PRO A 343 16.66 -43.87 -2.54
N ALA A 344 16.12 -42.69 -2.83
CA ALA A 344 16.50 -41.81 -3.94
C ALA A 344 15.77 -40.47 -3.81
N GLY A 345 16.53 -39.38 -3.62
CA GLY A 345 16.00 -38.02 -3.62
C GLY A 345 15.94 -37.44 -5.03
N LEU A 346 14.72 -37.24 -5.53
CA LEU A 346 14.26 -36.24 -6.52
C LEU A 346 12.80 -36.59 -6.85
N HIS A 347 11.94 -35.58 -7.03
CA HIS A 347 10.48 -35.59 -7.31
C HIS A 347 9.56 -35.33 -6.12
N PHE A 348 9.05 -34.11 -6.02
CA PHE A 348 7.72 -33.83 -5.43
C PHE A 348 6.98 -32.79 -6.30
N LEU A 349 6.62 -33.21 -7.53
CA LEU A 349 5.44 -32.76 -8.28
C LEU A 349 5.15 -33.76 -9.44
N SER A 350 5.28 -35.07 -9.18
CA SER A 350 4.83 -36.11 -10.14
C SER A 350 4.35 -37.40 -9.46
N ARG A 351 3.42 -37.30 -8.52
CA ARG A 351 2.57 -38.43 -8.09
C ARG A 351 1.15 -37.98 -7.77
N TYR A 352 0.39 -37.73 -8.83
CA TYR A 352 -1.02 -38.12 -8.92
C TYR A 352 -1.19 -38.85 -10.25
N SER A 353 -0.67 -40.07 -10.32
CA SER A 353 -0.97 -41.03 -11.38
C SER A 353 -1.26 -42.37 -10.73
N GLY A 354 -2.55 -42.74 -10.73
CA GLY A 354 -3.13 -43.97 -10.17
C GLY A 354 -3.57 -43.80 -8.71
N THR A 355 -4.82 -43.98 -8.30
CA THR A 355 -6.02 -44.54 -8.94
C THR A 355 -7.23 -43.99 -8.18
N GLU A 356 -8.01 -43.10 -8.80
CA GLU A 356 -9.45 -42.96 -8.60
C GLU A 356 -9.97 -42.02 -9.68
N GLU A 357 -10.61 -42.59 -10.70
CA GLU A 357 -11.30 -41.87 -11.77
C GLU A 357 -12.44 -41.04 -11.19
N LYS A 358 -12.17 -39.79 -10.79
CA LYS A 358 -13.18 -38.75 -10.76
C LYS A 358 -13.02 -37.88 -12.00
N ARG A 359 -13.98 -38.05 -12.92
CA ARG A 359 -14.15 -37.31 -14.18
C ARG A 359 -13.75 -35.84 -14.04
N PHE A 360 -12.60 -35.52 -14.62
CA PHE A 360 -12.20 -34.17 -15.01
C PHE A 360 -13.26 -33.60 -15.97
N GLY A 361 -13.62 -32.32 -15.81
CA GLY A 361 -14.47 -31.63 -16.77
C GLY A 361 -13.84 -31.73 -18.16
N LYS A 362 -14.59 -32.26 -19.14
CA LYS A 362 -14.11 -32.46 -20.52
C LYS A 362 -13.71 -31.09 -21.13
N MET A 363 -12.56 -30.97 -21.80
CA MET A 363 -12.19 -29.76 -22.55
C MET A 363 -13.02 -29.55 -23.84
N ASN A 364 -14.21 -30.15 -23.94
CA ASN A 364 -15.21 -29.90 -25.00
C ASN A 364 -16.19 -28.77 -24.61
N GLU A 365 -15.83 -27.93 -23.63
CA GLU A 365 -16.65 -26.77 -23.24
C GLU A 365 -16.38 -25.57 -24.15
N GLU A 366 -17.43 -24.79 -24.41
CA GLU A 366 -17.35 -23.52 -25.11
C GLU A 366 -17.11 -22.38 -24.11
N TYR A 367 -16.18 -21.49 -24.44
CA TYR A 367 -15.82 -20.29 -23.68
C TYR A 367 -16.11 -19.04 -24.51
N ASP A 368 -16.39 -17.91 -23.87
CA ASP A 368 -16.50 -16.66 -24.60
C ASP A 368 -15.11 -16.19 -25.04
N VAL A 369 -14.13 -16.29 -24.14
CA VAL A 369 -12.76 -15.84 -24.36
C VAL A 369 -11.79 -16.92 -23.87
N ILE A 370 -10.82 -17.27 -24.71
CA ILE A 370 -9.60 -17.96 -24.27
C ILE A 370 -8.47 -16.95 -24.14
N VAL A 371 -7.65 -17.08 -23.11
CA VAL A 371 -6.47 -16.24 -22.86
C VAL A 371 -5.24 -17.12 -22.77
N LEU A 372 -4.18 -16.81 -23.52
CA LEU A 372 -2.93 -17.56 -23.54
C LEU A 372 -1.75 -16.71 -23.05
N GLY A 373 -1.06 -17.21 -22.03
CA GLY A 373 0.04 -16.52 -21.36
C GLY A 373 -0.45 -15.71 -20.16
N THR A 374 0.24 -15.85 -19.03
CA THR A 374 -0.12 -15.23 -17.75
C THR A 374 0.67 -13.96 -17.48
N GLY A 375 1.05 -13.23 -18.54
CA GLY A 375 1.57 -11.88 -18.43
C GLY A 375 0.57 -10.94 -17.73
N LEU A 376 1.06 -9.82 -17.22
CA LEU A 376 0.23 -8.82 -16.55
C LEU A 376 -0.90 -8.30 -17.46
N THR A 377 -0.61 -8.00 -18.73
CA THR A 377 -1.60 -7.55 -19.72
C THR A 377 -2.75 -8.56 -19.86
N GLU A 378 -2.41 -9.83 -20.10
CA GLU A 378 -3.35 -10.92 -20.28
C GLU A 378 -4.18 -11.18 -19.01
N CYS A 379 -3.54 -11.17 -17.84
CA CYS A 379 -4.19 -11.35 -16.55
C CYS A 379 -5.21 -10.23 -16.25
N ILE A 380 -4.86 -8.97 -16.53
CA ILE A 380 -5.76 -7.84 -16.32
C ILE A 380 -6.97 -7.93 -17.25
N LEU A 381 -6.75 -8.20 -18.54
CA LEU A 381 -7.82 -8.38 -19.51
C LEU A 381 -8.72 -9.57 -19.16
N SER A 382 -8.12 -10.70 -18.77
CA SER A 382 -8.85 -11.87 -18.27
C SER A 382 -9.76 -11.50 -17.10
N GLY A 383 -9.25 -10.75 -16.11
CA GLY A 383 -10.03 -10.29 -14.97
C GLY A 383 -11.18 -9.36 -15.38
N ILE A 384 -10.92 -8.39 -16.25
CA ILE A 384 -11.94 -7.46 -16.78
C ILE A 384 -13.05 -8.24 -17.50
N MET A 385 -12.70 -9.20 -18.36
CA MET A 385 -13.69 -9.99 -19.10
C MET A 385 -14.52 -10.86 -18.16
N SER A 386 -13.91 -11.47 -17.15
CA SER A 386 -14.63 -12.22 -16.12
C SER A 386 -15.62 -11.34 -15.32
N VAL A 387 -15.21 -10.12 -14.94
CA VAL A 387 -16.10 -9.15 -14.26
C VAL A 387 -17.26 -8.71 -15.16
N LYS A 388 -17.05 -8.64 -16.47
CA LYS A 388 -18.11 -8.40 -17.47
C LYS A 388 -18.97 -9.64 -17.77
N GLY A 389 -18.87 -10.69 -16.96
CA GLY A 389 -19.70 -11.89 -17.05
C GLY A 389 -19.34 -12.84 -18.19
N LYS A 390 -18.15 -12.70 -18.79
CA LYS A 390 -17.67 -13.61 -19.84
C LYS A 390 -17.13 -14.89 -19.23
N LYS A 391 -17.41 -16.04 -19.85
CA LYS A 391 -16.78 -17.31 -19.46
C LYS A 391 -15.36 -17.37 -20.03
N VAL A 392 -14.36 -17.29 -19.15
CA VAL A 392 -12.94 -17.21 -19.54
C VAL A 392 -12.19 -18.49 -19.22
N LEU A 393 -11.45 -19.02 -20.20
CA LEU A 393 -10.41 -20.04 -19.99
C LEU A 393 -9.04 -19.39 -20.20
N HIS A 394 -8.18 -19.45 -19.19
CA HIS A 394 -6.85 -18.87 -19.21
C HIS A 394 -5.81 -19.98 -19.09
N MET A 395 -4.88 -20.07 -20.05
CA MET A 395 -3.89 -21.13 -20.10
C MET A 395 -2.47 -20.57 -20.26
N ASP A 396 -1.48 -21.26 -19.70
CA ASP A 396 -0.08 -20.97 -19.90
C ASP A 396 0.71 -22.26 -20.16
N ARG A 397 1.61 -22.22 -21.13
CA ARG A 397 2.55 -23.32 -21.40
C ARG A 397 3.57 -23.49 -20.27
N ASN A 398 3.84 -22.43 -19.51
CA ASN A 398 4.79 -22.43 -18.41
C ASN A 398 4.16 -23.00 -17.14
N SER A 399 4.99 -23.61 -16.28
CA SER A 399 4.57 -24.10 -14.96
C SER A 399 4.49 -23.01 -13.88
N TYR A 400 4.65 -21.73 -14.26
CA TYR A 400 4.70 -20.58 -13.37
C TYR A 400 3.95 -19.40 -13.98
N TYR A 401 3.54 -18.45 -13.14
CA TYR A 401 2.84 -17.23 -13.56
C TYR A 401 3.78 -16.13 -14.04
N GLY A 402 3.27 -15.24 -14.89
CA GLY A 402 3.90 -13.96 -15.23
C GLY A 402 4.62 -13.93 -16.57
N ALA A 403 4.78 -15.08 -17.23
CA ALA A 403 5.44 -15.21 -18.54
C ALA A 403 6.78 -14.45 -18.61
N GLU A 404 6.97 -13.52 -19.55
CA GLU A 404 8.18 -12.69 -19.66
C GLU A 404 8.39 -11.76 -18.46
N SER A 405 7.31 -11.38 -17.78
CA SER A 405 7.28 -10.51 -16.59
C SER A 405 7.26 -11.29 -15.26
N ALA A 406 7.62 -12.57 -15.26
CA ALA A 406 7.59 -13.41 -14.07
C ALA A 406 8.51 -12.89 -12.94
N SER A 407 8.10 -13.18 -11.70
CA SER A 407 8.96 -13.03 -10.52
C SER A 407 9.59 -14.38 -10.20
N ILE A 408 10.92 -14.43 -10.15
CA ILE A 408 11.68 -15.67 -9.98
C ILE A 408 12.03 -15.87 -8.51
N THR A 409 11.68 -17.04 -7.99
CA THR A 409 12.00 -17.49 -6.63
C THR A 409 12.21 -19.01 -6.64
N PRO A 410 13.15 -19.55 -5.84
CA PRO A 410 14.15 -18.84 -5.02
C PRO A 410 15.32 -18.30 -5.86
N LEU A 411 16.28 -17.59 -5.24
CA LEU A 411 17.43 -16.98 -5.94
C LEU A 411 18.25 -17.98 -6.77
N GLU A 412 18.32 -19.24 -6.35
CA GLU A 412 18.97 -20.33 -7.09
C GLU A 412 18.39 -20.50 -8.49
N ASP A 413 17.08 -20.31 -8.66
CA ASP A 413 16.41 -20.45 -9.95
C ASP A 413 16.71 -19.26 -10.87
N LEU A 414 16.99 -18.07 -10.29
CA LEU A 414 17.51 -16.95 -11.06
C LEU A 414 18.92 -17.26 -11.59
N TYR A 415 19.81 -17.84 -10.77
CA TYR A 415 21.13 -18.27 -11.22
C TYR A 415 21.03 -19.29 -12.36
N LYS A 416 20.18 -20.32 -12.21
CA LYS A 416 19.94 -21.31 -13.27
C LYS A 416 19.43 -20.66 -14.55
N ARG A 417 18.45 -19.77 -14.46
CA ARG A 417 17.86 -19.09 -15.62
C ARG A 417 18.91 -18.32 -16.44
N PHE A 418 19.85 -17.67 -15.76
CA PHE A 418 20.92 -16.90 -16.40
C PHE A 418 22.21 -17.71 -16.64
N SER A 419 22.17 -19.03 -16.50
CA SER A 419 23.33 -19.92 -16.69
C SER A 419 24.56 -19.53 -15.83
N LEU A 420 24.25 -19.03 -14.64
CA LEU A 420 25.05 -18.92 -13.41
C LEU A 420 25.93 -20.14 -13.06
N PRO A 421 27.28 -20.15 -13.11
CA PRO A 421 28.01 -21.24 -12.49
C PRO A 421 27.86 -21.22 -10.96
N GLY A 422 27.46 -22.35 -10.38
CA GLY A 422 27.34 -22.54 -8.93
C GLY A 422 26.01 -22.08 -8.32
N ASN A 423 25.90 -22.24 -7.00
CA ASN A 423 24.77 -21.72 -6.21
C ASN A 423 25.07 -20.28 -5.76
N PRO A 424 24.05 -19.47 -5.42
CA PRO A 424 24.25 -18.17 -4.80
C PRO A 424 25.16 -18.29 -3.56
N PRO A 425 26.10 -17.35 -3.35
CA PRO A 425 26.97 -17.38 -2.17
C PRO A 425 26.16 -17.16 -0.89
N GLU A 426 26.65 -17.66 0.25
CA GLU A 426 25.98 -17.53 1.55
C GLU A 426 25.70 -16.07 1.94
N SER A 427 26.50 -15.13 1.43
CA SER A 427 26.29 -13.68 1.62
C SER A 427 24.96 -13.17 1.08
N MET A 428 24.30 -13.90 0.17
CA MET A 428 23.00 -13.57 -0.41
C MET A 428 21.82 -13.90 0.51
N GLY A 429 22.05 -14.56 1.65
CA GLY A 429 21.00 -14.98 2.56
C GLY A 429 20.20 -16.18 2.02
N LYS A 430 18.98 -16.38 2.54
CA LYS A 430 18.14 -17.53 2.17
C LYS A 430 17.50 -17.29 0.80
N GLY A 431 17.66 -18.23 -0.12
CA GLY A 431 17.14 -18.10 -1.49
C GLY A 431 15.63 -17.83 -1.58
N ARG A 432 14.83 -18.40 -0.66
CA ARG A 432 13.36 -18.20 -0.60
C ARG A 432 12.91 -16.79 -0.22
N ASP A 433 13.79 -15.97 0.34
CA ASP A 433 13.47 -14.59 0.70
C ASP A 433 13.54 -13.65 -0.53
N TRP A 434 13.85 -14.21 -1.70
CA TRP A 434 13.98 -13.49 -2.97
C TRP A 434 12.77 -13.73 -3.86
N ASN A 435 12.22 -12.64 -4.41
CA ASN A 435 11.18 -12.63 -5.45
C ASN A 435 11.61 -11.61 -6.50
N VAL A 436 12.39 -12.08 -7.49
CA VAL A 436 13.08 -11.18 -8.44
C VAL A 436 12.29 -11.06 -9.73
N ASP A 437 11.64 -9.93 -9.92
CA ASP A 437 10.97 -9.60 -11.18
C ASP A 437 11.97 -9.49 -12.33
N LEU A 438 11.66 -10.15 -13.44
CA LEU A 438 12.43 -10.01 -14.69
C LEU A 438 12.16 -8.66 -15.37
N ILE A 439 10.94 -8.12 -15.21
CA ILE A 439 10.50 -6.85 -15.79
C ILE A 439 9.79 -6.03 -14.70
N PRO A 440 10.55 -5.42 -13.77
CA PRO A 440 9.99 -4.58 -12.73
C PRO A 440 9.40 -3.29 -13.31
N LYS A 441 8.20 -2.94 -12.84
CA LYS A 441 7.50 -1.71 -13.19
C LYS A 441 6.75 -1.20 -11.96
N PHE A 442 6.75 0.12 -11.79
CA PHE A 442 6.01 0.81 -10.74
C PHE A 442 4.62 1.23 -11.19
N LEU A 443 3.68 1.21 -10.26
CA LEU A 443 2.32 1.67 -10.47
C LEU A 443 2.22 3.14 -10.08
N MET A 444 1.73 3.99 -10.98
CA MET A 444 1.40 5.38 -10.64
C MET A 444 0.19 5.36 -9.67
N ALA A 445 0.30 6.00 -8.51
CA ALA A 445 -0.66 5.93 -7.42
C ALA A 445 -2.11 6.31 -7.81
N ASN A 446 -2.28 7.33 -8.63
CA ASN A 446 -3.57 7.74 -9.20
C ASN A 446 -3.72 7.30 -10.66
N GLY A 447 -2.83 6.44 -11.15
CA GLY A 447 -2.77 6.02 -12.54
C GLY A 447 -3.89 5.07 -12.94
N GLN A 448 -4.00 4.88 -14.25
CA GLN A 448 -5.04 4.05 -14.86
C GLN A 448 -4.99 2.59 -14.37
N LEU A 449 -3.78 2.02 -14.21
CA LEU A 449 -3.63 0.65 -13.71
C LEU A 449 -4.26 0.48 -12.32
N VAL A 450 -3.93 1.35 -11.36
CA VAL A 450 -4.46 1.27 -10.00
C VAL A 450 -5.98 1.36 -10.02
N ARG A 451 -6.54 2.22 -10.88
CA ARG A 451 -7.99 2.32 -11.07
C ARG A 451 -8.58 1.01 -11.63
N MET A 452 -7.94 0.38 -12.61
CA MET A 452 -8.34 -0.95 -13.10
C MET A 452 -8.30 -2.01 -12.00
N LEU A 453 -7.24 -2.04 -11.17
CA LEU A 453 -7.12 -2.97 -10.05
C LEU A 453 -8.24 -2.78 -9.00
N LEU A 454 -8.60 -1.53 -8.73
CA LEU A 454 -9.69 -1.19 -7.80
C LEU A 454 -11.07 -1.58 -8.35
N ILE A 455 -11.27 -1.43 -9.66
CA ILE A 455 -12.49 -1.83 -10.36
C ILE A 455 -12.67 -3.34 -10.30
N THR A 456 -11.61 -4.10 -10.59
CA THR A 456 -11.65 -5.57 -10.55
C THR A 456 -11.65 -6.12 -9.11
N GLN A 457 -11.43 -5.28 -8.10
CA GLN A 457 -11.31 -5.63 -6.69
C GLN A 457 -10.16 -6.61 -6.37
N VAL A 458 -9.22 -6.78 -7.30
CA VAL A 458 -8.05 -7.63 -7.10
C VAL A 458 -7.14 -7.07 -6.00
N THR A 459 -7.24 -5.77 -5.69
CA THR A 459 -6.53 -5.13 -4.57
C THR A 459 -6.84 -5.75 -3.22
N ARG A 460 -7.91 -6.55 -3.07
CA ARG A 460 -8.18 -7.35 -1.86
C ARG A 460 -7.15 -8.46 -1.60
N TYR A 461 -6.33 -8.77 -2.60
CA TYR A 461 -5.30 -9.81 -2.56
C TYR A 461 -3.89 -9.23 -2.68
N LEU A 462 -3.74 -7.91 -2.70
CA LEU A 462 -2.48 -7.24 -2.99
C LEU A 462 -2.20 -6.18 -1.94
N ASP A 463 -1.04 -6.27 -1.31
CA ASP A 463 -0.53 -5.24 -0.42
C ASP A 463 0.47 -4.35 -1.17
N PHE A 464 0.21 -3.06 -1.21
CA PHE A 464 1.07 -2.09 -1.90
C PHE A 464 1.89 -1.27 -0.90
N LYS A 465 3.16 -1.06 -1.23
CA LYS A 465 4.06 -0.13 -0.54
C LYS A 465 4.43 1.02 -1.45
N VAL A 466 4.53 2.21 -0.87
CA VAL A 466 4.97 3.43 -1.56
C VAL A 466 6.47 3.38 -1.79
N ILE A 467 6.91 3.66 -3.00
CA ILE A 467 8.34 3.80 -3.34
C ILE A 467 8.90 5.06 -2.69
N GLU A 468 10.08 4.98 -2.11
CA GLU A 468 10.59 6.01 -1.20
C GLU A 468 11.14 7.27 -1.89
N GLY A 469 11.50 7.19 -3.17
CA GLY A 469 11.96 8.37 -3.92
C GLY A 469 11.91 8.22 -5.44
N SER A 470 11.95 9.36 -6.13
CA SER A 470 12.08 9.46 -7.58
C SER A 470 13.16 10.48 -7.94
N TYR A 471 14.07 10.08 -8.80
CA TYR A 471 15.27 10.83 -9.14
C TYR A 471 15.43 10.95 -10.66
N VAL A 472 16.08 12.02 -11.08
CA VAL A 472 16.52 12.25 -12.45
C VAL A 472 18.02 12.43 -12.49
N TYR A 473 18.66 11.86 -13.50
CA TYR A 473 20.08 12.02 -13.75
C TYR A 473 20.37 13.32 -14.49
N LYS A 474 21.42 14.02 -14.05
CA LYS A 474 21.98 15.19 -14.72
C LYS A 474 23.49 15.25 -14.47
N ALA A 475 24.26 15.34 -15.56
CA ALA A 475 25.71 15.55 -15.53
C ALA A 475 26.48 14.65 -14.52
N GLY A 476 26.23 13.34 -14.54
CA GLY A 476 26.94 12.37 -13.68
C GLY A 476 26.35 12.18 -12.28
N LYS A 477 25.28 12.90 -11.93
CA LYS A 477 24.66 12.84 -10.60
C LYS A 477 23.15 12.64 -10.71
N ILE A 478 22.54 12.17 -9.63
CA ILE A 478 21.09 12.04 -9.52
C ILE A 478 20.53 13.11 -8.57
N TYR A 479 19.35 13.61 -8.88
CA TYR A 479 18.65 14.64 -8.14
C TYR A 479 17.20 14.25 -7.94
N LYS A 480 16.61 14.56 -6.78
CA LYS A 480 15.19 14.32 -6.55
C LYS A 480 14.36 15.11 -7.55
N VAL A 481 13.38 14.47 -8.19
CA VAL A 481 12.46 15.11 -9.15
C VAL A 481 11.56 16.09 -8.39
N PRO A 482 11.59 17.40 -8.68
CA PRO A 482 10.71 18.37 -8.05
C PRO A 482 9.34 18.39 -8.73
N SER A 483 8.26 18.14 -7.99
CA SER A 483 6.90 18.20 -8.56
C SER A 483 5.93 19.10 -7.77
N THR A 484 6.42 19.79 -6.75
CA THR A 484 5.68 20.82 -5.99
C THR A 484 6.44 22.15 -6.01
N GLU A 485 5.76 23.25 -5.71
CA GLU A 485 6.38 24.58 -5.60
C GLU A 485 7.55 24.60 -4.61
N THR A 486 7.35 23.99 -3.43
CA THR A 486 8.34 23.92 -2.36
C THR A 486 9.57 23.13 -2.80
N GLU A 487 9.35 21.97 -3.45
CA GLU A 487 10.43 21.15 -3.97
C GLU A 487 11.18 21.86 -5.10
N ALA A 488 10.47 22.52 -6.02
CA ALA A 488 11.08 23.28 -7.11
C ALA A 488 12.02 24.37 -6.59
N LEU A 489 11.63 25.11 -5.55
CA LEU A 489 12.48 26.16 -4.96
C LEU A 489 13.68 25.60 -4.19
N SER A 490 13.52 24.42 -3.58
CA SER A 490 14.59 23.76 -2.82
C SER A 490 15.56 22.93 -3.68
N SER A 491 15.14 22.51 -4.88
CA SER A 491 15.87 21.57 -5.75
C SER A 491 17.23 22.11 -6.21
N SER A 492 18.29 21.33 -6.11
CA SER A 492 19.62 21.68 -6.66
C SER A 492 19.77 21.41 -8.16
N LEU A 493 18.72 20.92 -8.83
CA LEU A 493 18.74 20.59 -10.27
C LEU A 493 18.82 21.84 -11.17
N MET A 494 18.34 22.97 -10.67
CA MET A 494 18.14 24.21 -11.42
C MET A 494 18.83 25.40 -10.75
N GLY A 495 19.28 26.38 -11.55
CA GLY A 495 19.74 27.68 -11.05
C GLY A 495 18.60 28.52 -10.46
N LEU A 496 18.92 29.54 -9.66
CA LEU A 496 17.93 30.32 -8.90
C LEU A 496 16.80 30.93 -9.76
N PHE A 497 17.13 31.47 -10.94
CA PHE A 497 16.14 32.06 -11.85
C PHE A 497 15.29 31.00 -12.55
N GLU A 498 15.91 29.89 -12.93
CA GLU A 498 15.23 28.77 -13.57
C GLU A 498 14.20 28.14 -12.62
N LYS A 499 14.54 27.94 -11.34
CA LYS A 499 13.59 27.47 -10.31
C LYS A 499 12.34 28.32 -10.22
N ARG A 500 12.47 29.65 -10.33
CA ARG A 500 11.33 30.57 -10.28
C ARG A 500 10.43 30.44 -11.49
N ARG A 501 11.00 30.23 -12.68
CA ARG A 501 10.24 29.96 -13.92
C ARG A 501 9.55 28.61 -13.86
N PHE A 502 10.27 27.56 -13.45
CA PHE A 502 9.72 26.23 -13.30
C PHE A 502 8.59 26.17 -12.26
N ARG A 503 8.74 26.88 -11.12
CA ARG A 503 7.65 27.05 -10.16
C ARG A 503 6.40 27.66 -10.80
N LYS A 504 6.54 28.67 -11.67
CA LYS A 504 5.39 29.26 -12.37
C LYS A 504 4.72 28.27 -13.32
N LEU A 505 5.50 27.43 -14.01
CA LEU A 505 4.94 26.34 -14.82
C LEU A 505 4.12 25.37 -13.94
N LEU A 506 4.66 24.94 -12.79
CA LEU A 506 3.93 24.03 -11.89
C LEU A 506 2.63 24.66 -11.35
N ILE A 507 2.63 25.95 -11.02
CA ILE A 507 1.42 26.67 -10.60
C ILE A 507 0.40 26.72 -11.74
N PHE A 508 0.86 27.03 -12.95
CA PHE A 508 -0.01 27.04 -14.14
C PHE A 508 -0.65 25.67 -14.35
N ILE A 509 0.14 24.60 -14.33
CA ILE A 509 -0.35 23.23 -14.51
C ILE A 509 -1.32 22.83 -13.40
N ALA A 510 -1.01 23.13 -12.13
CA ALA A 510 -1.85 22.78 -11.00
C ALA A 510 -3.21 23.50 -11.03
N ASN A 511 -3.25 24.75 -11.51
CA ASN A 511 -4.48 25.53 -11.61
C ASN A 511 -5.25 25.33 -12.92
N PHE A 512 -4.66 24.66 -13.91
CA PHE A 512 -5.24 24.49 -15.23
C PHE A 512 -6.57 23.72 -15.14
N ASP A 513 -7.66 24.24 -15.70
CA ASP A 513 -8.95 23.55 -15.83
C ASP A 513 -9.47 23.72 -17.26
N GLU A 514 -9.73 22.59 -17.92
CA GLU A 514 -10.28 22.54 -19.29
C GLU A 514 -11.64 23.24 -19.41
N ASN A 515 -12.37 23.37 -18.29
CA ASN A 515 -13.70 23.97 -18.24
C ASN A 515 -13.69 25.45 -17.83
N ASP A 516 -12.55 25.99 -17.38
CA ASP A 516 -12.40 27.40 -17.02
C ASP A 516 -11.33 28.09 -17.88
N PRO A 517 -11.73 28.82 -18.94
CA PRO A 517 -10.80 29.54 -19.82
C PRO A 517 -9.87 30.53 -19.11
N LYS A 518 -10.22 31.03 -17.91
CA LYS A 518 -9.36 31.94 -17.14
C LYS A 518 -8.09 31.26 -16.67
N THR A 519 -8.18 29.98 -16.30
CA THR A 519 -7.05 29.18 -15.82
C THR A 519 -6.06 28.82 -16.93
N MET A 520 -6.52 28.83 -18.18
CA MET A 520 -5.71 28.50 -19.35
C MET A 520 -4.73 29.60 -19.74
N GLU A 521 -4.87 30.82 -19.19
CA GLU A 521 -3.99 31.96 -19.46
C GLU A 521 -3.69 32.17 -20.97
N GLY A 522 -4.74 32.10 -21.81
CA GLY A 522 -4.67 32.30 -23.26
C GLY A 522 -4.12 31.12 -24.06
N VAL A 523 -3.95 29.94 -23.45
CA VAL A 523 -3.55 28.69 -24.12
C VAL A 523 -4.79 27.98 -24.67
N ASP A 524 -4.75 27.53 -25.93
CA ASP A 524 -5.70 26.56 -26.49
C ASP A 524 -5.16 25.13 -26.25
N PRO A 525 -5.71 24.33 -25.32
CA PRO A 525 -5.17 23.01 -24.95
C PRO A 525 -5.06 22.01 -26.09
N HIS A 526 -5.91 22.14 -27.11
CA HIS A 526 -6.00 21.18 -28.22
C HIS A 526 -5.20 21.60 -29.46
N LYS A 527 -4.60 22.80 -29.45
CA LYS A 527 -3.80 23.33 -30.57
C LYS A 527 -2.42 23.80 -30.16
N THR A 528 -2.27 24.34 -28.96
CA THR A 528 -1.01 24.87 -28.47
C THR A 528 -0.08 23.71 -28.17
N THR A 529 1.13 23.71 -28.73
CA THR A 529 2.08 22.63 -28.50
C THR A 529 2.74 22.74 -27.13
N MET A 530 3.22 21.63 -26.57
CA MET A 530 3.94 21.68 -25.30
C MET A 530 5.23 22.52 -25.39
N ARG A 531 5.89 22.53 -26.56
CA ARG A 531 7.03 23.41 -26.85
C ARG A 531 6.66 24.89 -26.68
N ALA A 532 5.50 25.31 -27.18
CA ALA A 532 5.02 26.67 -27.01
C ALA A 532 4.76 27.02 -25.54
N ILE A 533 4.28 26.06 -24.74
CA ILE A 533 4.14 26.22 -23.28
C ILE A 533 5.50 26.42 -22.62
N PHE A 534 6.49 25.59 -22.90
CA PHE A 534 7.83 25.75 -22.34
C PHE A 534 8.48 27.09 -22.74
N GLN A 535 8.27 27.53 -23.98
CA GLN A 535 8.70 28.86 -24.45
C GLN A 535 7.99 30.00 -23.73
N LYS A 536 6.67 29.89 -23.48
CA LYS A 536 5.88 30.85 -22.69
C LYS A 536 6.48 31.07 -21.29
N PHE A 537 6.99 30.01 -20.66
CA PHE A 537 7.65 30.09 -19.35
C PHE A 537 9.16 30.34 -19.42
N SER A 538 9.74 30.41 -20.63
CA SER A 538 11.17 30.61 -20.88
C SER A 538 12.06 29.57 -20.18
N LEU A 539 11.65 28.30 -20.23
CA LEU A 539 12.40 27.20 -19.65
C LEU A 539 13.53 26.76 -20.59
N ASP A 540 14.68 26.39 -20.00
CA ASP A 540 15.80 25.84 -20.77
C ASP A 540 15.56 24.37 -21.18
N GLN A 541 16.40 23.87 -22.09
CA GLN A 541 16.28 22.51 -22.60
C GLN A 541 16.44 21.46 -21.49
N GLU A 542 17.30 21.70 -20.49
CA GLU A 542 17.53 20.74 -19.41
C GLU A 542 16.28 20.60 -18.53
N VAL A 543 15.55 21.71 -18.31
CA VAL A 543 14.27 21.70 -17.59
C VAL A 543 13.19 21.04 -18.41
N MET A 544 13.14 21.31 -19.70
CA MET A 544 12.21 20.63 -20.62
C MET A 544 12.41 19.12 -20.58
N ASP A 545 13.67 18.65 -20.67
CA ASP A 545 14.04 17.24 -20.65
C ASP A 545 13.53 16.56 -19.36
N PHE A 546 13.91 17.05 -18.16
CA PHE A 546 13.46 16.36 -16.94
C PHE A 546 11.94 16.48 -16.74
N THR A 547 11.30 17.55 -17.22
CA THR A 547 9.85 17.71 -17.11
C THR A 547 9.13 16.69 -18.00
N GLY A 548 9.53 16.54 -19.25
CA GLY A 548 8.97 15.56 -20.18
C GLY A 548 9.20 14.12 -19.74
N HIS A 549 10.44 13.81 -19.41
CA HIS A 549 10.87 12.44 -19.18
C HIS A 549 10.63 11.97 -17.74
N SER A 550 10.71 12.85 -16.74
CA SER A 550 10.61 12.46 -15.32
C SER A 550 9.31 12.86 -14.62
N LEU A 551 8.56 13.84 -15.13
CA LEU A 551 7.22 14.17 -14.62
C LEU A 551 6.13 13.64 -15.55
N ALA A 552 6.22 13.93 -16.85
CA ALA A 552 5.22 13.46 -17.83
C ALA A 552 5.49 12.03 -18.34
N LEU A 553 6.65 11.45 -18.00
CA LEU A 553 7.04 10.08 -18.29
C LEU A 553 6.99 9.72 -19.79
N TYR A 554 7.32 10.68 -20.64
CA TYR A 554 7.53 10.41 -22.06
C TYR A 554 8.86 9.67 -22.29
N ARG A 555 8.90 8.86 -23.34
CA ARG A 555 10.08 8.10 -23.75
C ARG A 555 10.93 8.83 -24.79
N THR A 556 10.33 9.80 -25.47
CA THR A 556 10.91 10.57 -26.58
C THR A 556 10.36 11.99 -26.56
N ASP A 557 11.05 12.91 -27.21
CA ASP A 557 10.69 14.34 -27.32
C ASP A 557 9.54 14.64 -28.31
N GLU A 558 8.89 13.62 -28.88
CA GLU A 558 7.79 13.82 -29.85
C GLU A 558 6.61 14.61 -29.27
N TYR A 559 6.40 14.52 -27.95
CA TYR A 559 5.35 15.25 -27.23
C TYR A 559 5.49 16.78 -27.32
N LEU A 560 6.70 17.29 -27.58
CA LEU A 560 6.96 18.73 -27.66
C LEU A 560 6.12 19.40 -28.75
N ASP A 561 5.87 18.69 -29.85
CA ASP A 561 5.13 19.22 -31.00
C ASP A 561 3.68 18.71 -31.04
N GLN A 562 3.22 18.02 -30.00
CA GLN A 562 1.82 17.61 -29.80
C GLN A 562 1.04 18.64 -28.96
N PRO A 563 -0.31 18.64 -29.03
CA PRO A 563 -1.14 19.47 -28.16
C PRO A 563 -0.79 19.29 -26.67
N CYS A 564 -0.69 20.40 -25.94
CA CYS A 564 -0.16 20.40 -24.57
C CYS A 564 -1.05 19.69 -23.55
N ILE A 565 -2.32 19.42 -23.88
CA ILE A 565 -3.29 18.90 -22.92
C ILE A 565 -2.89 17.56 -22.31
N GLU A 566 -2.41 16.64 -23.12
CA GLU A 566 -2.00 15.31 -22.65
C GLU A 566 -0.79 15.43 -21.70
N THR A 567 0.17 16.29 -22.05
CA THR A 567 1.33 16.53 -21.19
C THR A 567 0.96 17.20 -19.88
N ILE A 568 0.06 18.19 -19.90
CA ILE A 568 -0.45 18.85 -18.69
C ILE A 568 -1.12 17.82 -17.77
N ASN A 569 -1.98 16.96 -18.33
CA ASN A 569 -2.69 15.93 -17.57
C ASN A 569 -1.75 14.87 -16.99
N ARG A 570 -0.69 14.47 -17.71
CA ARG A 570 0.36 13.58 -17.19
C ARG A 570 1.15 14.20 -16.03
N ILE A 571 1.50 15.49 -16.14
CA ILE A 571 2.22 16.18 -15.05
C ILE A 571 1.32 16.33 -13.82
N LYS A 572 0.03 16.67 -14.01
CA LYS A 572 -0.95 16.69 -12.92
C LYS A 572 -1.07 15.32 -12.25
N LEU A 573 -1.21 14.26 -13.04
CA LEU A 573 -1.30 12.88 -12.54
C LEU A 573 -0.10 12.54 -11.65
N TYR A 574 1.11 12.93 -12.06
CA TYR A 574 2.32 12.77 -11.25
C TYR A 574 2.22 13.53 -9.92
N SER A 575 1.89 14.83 -9.97
CA SER A 575 1.82 15.68 -8.78
C SER A 575 0.73 15.25 -7.80
N GLU A 576 -0.44 14.85 -8.28
CA GLU A 576 -1.54 14.32 -7.46
C GLU A 576 -1.19 12.97 -6.83
N SER A 577 -0.52 12.10 -7.60
CA SER A 577 -0.02 10.81 -7.12
C SER A 577 1.02 10.99 -6.01
N LEU A 578 1.93 11.96 -6.16
CA LEU A 578 2.87 12.31 -5.11
C LEU A 578 2.16 12.88 -3.88
N ALA A 579 1.19 13.79 -4.06
CA ALA A 579 0.48 14.42 -2.96
C ALA A 579 -0.26 13.42 -2.06
N ARG A 580 -0.73 12.30 -2.63
CA ARG A 580 -1.41 11.23 -1.87
C ARG A 580 -0.49 10.54 -0.86
N TYR A 581 0.79 10.34 -1.17
CA TYR A 581 1.70 9.51 -0.35
C TYR A 581 2.97 10.21 0.14
N GLY A 582 3.27 11.42 -0.36
CA GLY A 582 4.30 12.34 0.12
C GLY A 582 5.77 11.99 -0.19
N LYS A 583 6.09 10.76 -0.61
CA LYS A 583 7.47 10.31 -0.88
C LYS A 583 7.83 10.29 -2.37
N SER A 584 7.09 9.51 -3.13
CA SER A 584 7.12 9.41 -4.60
C SER A 584 5.69 9.16 -5.11
N PRO A 585 5.41 9.29 -6.41
CA PRO A 585 4.08 9.02 -6.95
C PRO A 585 3.84 7.51 -7.23
N TYR A 586 4.78 6.65 -6.82
CA TYR A 586 4.82 5.25 -7.24
C TYR A 586 4.48 4.28 -6.11
N LEU A 587 3.79 3.21 -6.49
CA LEU A 587 3.48 2.05 -5.67
C LEU A 587 4.14 0.80 -6.26
N TYR A 588 4.41 -0.17 -5.40
CA TYR A 588 4.89 -1.48 -5.78
C TYR A 588 4.36 -2.54 -4.79
N PRO A 589 3.90 -3.71 -5.27
CA PRO A 589 3.38 -4.75 -4.39
C PRO A 589 4.47 -5.33 -3.47
N LEU A 590 4.10 -5.67 -2.25
CA LEU A 590 4.91 -6.56 -1.43
C LEU A 590 5.03 -7.92 -2.15
N TYR A 591 6.19 -8.57 -2.03
CA TYR A 591 6.55 -9.81 -2.71
C TYR A 591 6.71 -9.72 -4.24
N GLY A 592 6.64 -8.52 -4.81
CA GLY A 592 6.94 -8.28 -6.22
C GLY A 592 5.76 -8.43 -7.17
N LEU A 593 5.99 -8.19 -8.47
CA LEU A 593 4.90 -8.15 -9.46
C LEU A 593 4.27 -9.51 -9.72
N GLY A 594 4.92 -10.61 -9.31
CA GLY A 594 4.38 -11.97 -9.37
C GLY A 594 3.05 -12.12 -8.64
N GLU A 595 2.73 -11.24 -7.69
CA GLU A 595 1.45 -11.24 -6.97
C GLU A 595 0.27 -10.80 -7.84
N LEU A 596 0.50 -9.94 -8.85
CA LEU A 596 -0.59 -9.44 -9.69
C LEU A 596 -1.24 -10.56 -10.51
N PRO A 597 -0.49 -11.39 -11.29
CA PRO A 597 -1.06 -12.52 -12.01
C PRO A 597 -1.79 -13.50 -11.09
N GLN A 598 -1.24 -13.76 -9.91
CA GLN A 598 -1.86 -14.65 -8.91
C GLN A 598 -3.19 -14.09 -8.38
N GLY A 599 -3.23 -12.80 -8.07
CA GLY A 599 -4.44 -12.09 -7.68
C GLY A 599 -5.52 -12.17 -8.76
N PHE A 600 -5.15 -11.97 -10.03
CA PHE A 600 -6.07 -12.08 -11.16
C PHE A 600 -6.54 -13.51 -11.44
N ALA A 601 -5.66 -14.51 -11.28
CA ALA A 601 -6.05 -15.91 -11.37
C ALA A 601 -7.11 -16.26 -10.32
N ARG A 602 -6.92 -15.80 -9.08
CA ARG A 602 -7.90 -15.95 -7.99
C ARG A 602 -9.20 -15.23 -8.30
N LEU A 603 -9.13 -14.00 -8.83
CA LEU A 603 -10.31 -13.26 -9.23
C LEU A 603 -11.10 -14.00 -10.31
N SER A 604 -10.43 -14.49 -11.36
CA SER A 604 -11.10 -15.21 -12.44
C SER A 604 -11.78 -16.49 -11.93
N ALA A 605 -11.14 -17.23 -11.03
CA ALA A 605 -11.74 -18.41 -10.40
C ALA A 605 -13.04 -18.10 -9.63
N ILE A 606 -13.17 -16.91 -9.03
CA ILE A 606 -14.39 -16.49 -8.33
C ILE A 606 -15.58 -16.33 -9.30
N TYR A 607 -15.31 -15.87 -10.52
CA TYR A 607 -16.32 -15.70 -11.57
C TYR A 607 -16.50 -16.96 -12.44
N GLY A 608 -15.96 -18.11 -12.02
CA GLY A 608 -16.06 -19.38 -12.75
C GLY A 608 -15.10 -19.51 -13.93
N GLY A 609 -14.12 -18.61 -14.06
CA GLY A 609 -13.02 -18.74 -14.99
C GLY A 609 -12.06 -19.84 -14.57
N THR A 610 -11.41 -20.49 -15.54
CA THR A 610 -10.46 -21.59 -15.28
C THR A 610 -9.05 -21.16 -15.67
N TYR A 611 -8.09 -21.32 -14.76
CA TYR A 611 -6.66 -21.09 -15.02
C TYR A 611 -5.92 -22.43 -15.10
N MET A 612 -5.12 -22.63 -16.15
CA MET A 612 -4.34 -23.85 -16.38
C MET A 612 -2.88 -23.51 -16.67
N LEU A 613 -1.98 -23.86 -15.75
CA LEU A 613 -0.54 -23.78 -15.97
C LEU A 613 -0.01 -25.11 -16.51
N ASN A 614 1.23 -25.09 -17.01
CA ASN A 614 1.91 -26.25 -17.59
C ASN A 614 1.07 -26.94 -18.66
N LYS A 615 0.34 -26.15 -19.46
CA LYS A 615 -0.60 -26.62 -20.46
C LYS A 615 -0.06 -26.29 -21.86
N PRO A 616 0.54 -27.24 -22.58
CA PRO A 616 1.12 -26.97 -23.88
C PRO A 616 0.02 -26.61 -24.89
N ILE A 617 0.29 -25.64 -25.76
CA ILE A 617 -0.64 -25.24 -26.81
C ILE A 617 -0.17 -25.86 -28.11
N ASP A 618 -0.89 -26.88 -28.58
CA ASP A 618 -0.53 -27.62 -29.80
C ASP A 618 -0.88 -26.81 -31.05
N GLU A 619 -2.05 -26.16 -31.05
CA GLU A 619 -2.58 -25.45 -32.22
C GLU A 619 -3.63 -24.41 -31.82
N ILE A 620 -3.58 -23.23 -32.45
CA ILE A 620 -4.70 -22.27 -32.43
C ILE A 620 -5.58 -22.56 -33.65
N VAL A 621 -6.82 -22.98 -33.41
CA VAL A 621 -7.72 -23.47 -34.46
C VAL A 621 -8.44 -22.27 -35.10
N VAL A 622 -8.22 -22.08 -36.40
CA VAL A 622 -8.78 -20.98 -37.19
C VAL A 622 -9.62 -21.55 -38.33
N GLU A 623 -10.90 -21.17 -38.40
CA GLU A 623 -11.83 -21.54 -39.48
C GLU A 623 -12.31 -20.26 -40.18
N ASN A 624 -12.28 -20.24 -41.52
CA ASN A 624 -12.66 -19.07 -42.32
C ASN A 624 -11.94 -17.76 -41.92
N GLY A 625 -10.67 -17.88 -41.50
CA GLY A 625 -9.85 -16.74 -41.07
C GLY A 625 -10.11 -16.24 -39.64
N LYS A 626 -11.06 -16.85 -38.91
CA LYS A 626 -11.43 -16.48 -37.53
C LYS A 626 -11.11 -17.60 -36.54
N VAL A 627 -10.66 -17.24 -35.33
CA VAL A 627 -10.40 -18.22 -34.27
C VAL A 627 -11.70 -18.90 -33.83
N VAL A 628 -11.64 -20.21 -33.63
CA VAL A 628 -12.76 -21.02 -33.13
C VAL A 628 -12.41 -21.84 -31.89
N GLY A 629 -11.13 -21.92 -31.52
CA GLY A 629 -10.68 -22.63 -30.33
C GLY A 629 -9.17 -22.80 -30.24
N VAL A 630 -8.74 -23.47 -29.17
CA VAL A 630 -7.34 -23.80 -28.91
C VAL A 630 -7.24 -25.29 -28.60
N LYS A 631 -6.29 -25.96 -29.26
CA LYS A 631 -5.98 -27.38 -29.08
C LYS A 631 -4.83 -27.55 -28.10
N SER A 632 -5.02 -28.43 -27.13
CA SER A 632 -4.01 -28.79 -26.13
C SER A 632 -4.16 -30.24 -25.73
N GLU A 633 -3.07 -31.01 -25.82
CA GLU A 633 -3.01 -32.42 -25.44
C GLU A 633 -4.07 -33.28 -26.14
N GLY A 634 -4.38 -32.94 -27.40
CA GLY A 634 -5.36 -33.65 -28.22
C GLY A 634 -6.83 -33.26 -28.04
N GLU A 635 -7.17 -32.39 -27.08
CA GLU A 635 -8.53 -31.84 -26.91
C GLU A 635 -8.63 -30.39 -27.44
N ILE A 636 -9.83 -29.94 -27.85
CA ILE A 636 -10.07 -28.59 -28.39
C ILE A 636 -11.08 -27.86 -27.52
N ALA A 637 -10.62 -26.81 -26.83
CA ALA A 637 -11.50 -25.86 -26.15
C ALA A 637 -11.98 -24.81 -27.15
N ARG A 638 -13.29 -24.66 -27.34
CA ARG A 638 -13.85 -23.71 -28.31
C ARG A 638 -13.98 -22.30 -27.72
N CYS A 639 -13.76 -21.28 -28.53
CA CYS A 639 -13.95 -19.88 -28.12
C CYS A 639 -14.44 -18.97 -29.24
N LYS A 640 -14.97 -17.80 -28.85
CA LYS A 640 -15.37 -16.73 -29.79
C LYS A 640 -14.24 -15.73 -30.05
N GLN A 641 -13.39 -15.50 -29.05
CA GLN A 641 -12.26 -14.58 -29.09
C GLN A 641 -11.06 -15.20 -28.37
N LEU A 642 -9.85 -14.84 -28.80
CA LEU A 642 -8.59 -15.25 -28.21
C LEU A 642 -7.77 -14.02 -27.83
N ILE A 643 -7.24 -13.99 -26.62
CA ILE A 643 -6.21 -13.02 -26.18
C ILE A 643 -4.91 -13.77 -26.00
N CYS A 644 -3.79 -13.23 -26.46
CA CYS A 644 -2.49 -13.85 -26.21
C CYS A 644 -1.32 -12.87 -26.24
N ASP A 645 -0.22 -13.26 -25.58
CA ASP A 645 1.07 -12.62 -25.79
C ASP A 645 1.71 -13.04 -27.13
N PRO A 646 2.69 -12.27 -27.66
CA PRO A 646 3.34 -12.55 -28.93
C PRO A 646 3.87 -13.97 -29.11
N SER A 647 4.33 -14.63 -28.04
CA SER A 647 5.00 -15.93 -28.11
C SER A 647 4.09 -17.07 -28.60
N TYR A 648 2.77 -16.88 -28.60
CA TYR A 648 1.80 -17.86 -29.08
C TYR A 648 1.49 -17.73 -30.58
N VAL A 649 1.82 -16.59 -31.21
CA VAL A 649 1.42 -16.25 -32.58
C VAL A 649 2.49 -15.41 -33.30
N MET A 650 3.72 -15.91 -33.31
CA MET A 650 4.87 -15.19 -33.86
C MET A 650 4.69 -14.79 -35.33
N ASP A 651 3.95 -15.57 -36.12
CA ASP A 651 3.58 -15.30 -37.51
C ASP A 651 2.66 -14.08 -37.70
N ARG A 652 1.99 -13.63 -36.64
CA ARG A 652 1.08 -12.47 -36.60
C ARG A 652 1.68 -11.26 -35.86
N THR A 653 2.99 -11.28 -35.68
CA THR A 653 3.73 -10.20 -35.01
C THR A 653 4.90 -9.73 -35.86
N LYS A 654 5.37 -8.52 -35.57
CA LYS A 654 6.63 -7.99 -36.11
C LYS A 654 7.54 -7.58 -34.98
N LYS A 655 8.84 -7.84 -35.14
CA LYS A 655 9.86 -7.30 -34.25
C LYS A 655 9.94 -5.78 -34.44
N VAL A 656 9.81 -5.03 -33.35
CA VAL A 656 9.82 -3.55 -33.33
C VAL A 656 11.02 -2.96 -32.61
N GLY A 657 11.82 -3.79 -31.94
CA GLY A 657 13.04 -3.35 -31.25
C GLY A 657 13.62 -4.43 -30.35
N GLN A 658 14.53 -4.03 -29.48
CA GLN A 658 15.12 -4.85 -28.43
C GLN A 658 15.28 -4.02 -27.15
N VAL A 659 15.20 -4.67 -25.99
CA VAL A 659 15.43 -4.04 -24.68
C VAL A 659 16.51 -4.83 -23.96
N ILE A 660 17.52 -4.12 -23.43
CA ILE A 660 18.45 -4.69 -22.45
C ILE A 660 17.89 -4.45 -21.04
N ARG A 661 17.96 -5.47 -20.19
CA ARG A 661 17.75 -5.37 -18.74
C ARG A 661 18.93 -5.99 -18.01
N VAL A 662 19.48 -5.25 -17.06
CA VAL A 662 20.55 -5.72 -16.16
C VAL A 662 20.03 -5.67 -14.74
N ILE A 663 19.81 -6.84 -14.15
CA ILE A 663 19.44 -6.99 -12.74
C ILE A 663 20.73 -6.98 -11.93
N CYS A 664 20.83 -6.07 -10.97
CA CYS A 664 21.99 -5.89 -10.10
C CYS A 664 21.59 -6.15 -8.65
N ILE A 665 22.29 -7.06 -7.98
CA ILE A 665 22.18 -7.27 -6.54
C ILE A 665 23.20 -6.37 -5.84
N LEU A 666 22.71 -5.56 -4.88
CA LEU A 666 23.53 -4.66 -4.09
C LEU A 666 23.42 -5.00 -2.60
N SER A 667 24.52 -4.77 -1.88
CA SER A 667 24.59 -4.83 -0.42
C SER A 667 24.53 -3.44 0.25
N HIS A 668 24.17 -2.41 -0.52
CA HIS A 668 24.06 -1.04 -0.06
C HIS A 668 22.94 -0.32 -0.82
N PRO A 669 22.36 0.74 -0.24
CA PRO A 669 21.47 1.63 -0.99
C PRO A 669 22.26 2.36 -2.09
N ILE A 670 21.55 2.82 -3.12
CA ILE A 670 22.15 3.61 -4.20
C ILE A 670 22.68 4.94 -3.63
N ALA A 671 23.89 5.33 -4.02
CA ALA A 671 24.53 6.55 -3.55
C ALA A 671 23.68 7.80 -3.86
N ASN A 672 23.80 8.85 -3.03
CA ASN A 672 23.06 10.12 -3.18
C ASN A 672 21.53 10.04 -3.11
N THR A 673 20.98 8.92 -2.64
CA THR A 673 19.53 8.77 -2.41
C THR A 673 19.11 9.03 -0.96
N GLY A 674 20.06 9.18 -0.03
CA GLY A 674 19.78 9.34 1.40
C GLY A 674 19.50 8.03 2.14
N GLY A 675 19.93 6.89 1.59
CA GLY A 675 19.82 5.59 2.25
C GLY A 675 18.42 4.98 2.20
N ILE A 676 17.63 5.33 1.18
CA ILE A 676 16.27 4.83 1.00
C ILE A 676 16.25 3.39 0.48
N ASN A 677 15.13 2.71 0.72
CA ASN A 677 14.93 1.29 0.43
C ASN A 677 14.31 1.01 -0.94
N SER A 678 13.87 2.05 -1.65
CA SER A 678 13.34 1.91 -3.01
C SER A 678 13.34 3.23 -3.73
N CYS A 679 13.63 3.20 -5.03
CA CYS A 679 13.54 4.40 -5.84
C CYS A 679 13.36 4.13 -7.34
N GLN A 680 12.90 5.17 -8.01
CA GLN A 680 12.97 5.33 -9.46
C GLN A 680 14.12 6.28 -9.81
N ILE A 681 14.88 5.96 -10.86
CA ILE A 681 15.87 6.86 -11.47
C ILE A 681 15.63 6.87 -12.97
N ILE A 682 15.46 8.06 -13.53
CA ILE A 682 15.32 8.26 -14.98
C ILE A 682 16.57 8.97 -15.47
N ILE A 683 17.18 8.44 -16.52
CA ILE A 683 18.31 9.03 -17.23
C ILE A 683 17.81 9.47 -18.60
N PRO A 684 17.46 10.77 -18.75
CA PRO A 684 16.96 11.27 -20.02
C PRO A 684 17.97 11.07 -21.14
N GLN A 685 17.48 10.67 -22.31
CA GLN A 685 18.27 10.35 -23.50
C GLN A 685 19.31 11.43 -23.85
N ASN A 686 18.94 12.71 -23.71
CA ASN A 686 19.78 13.87 -24.03
C ASN A 686 20.98 14.02 -23.08
N GLN A 687 20.88 13.49 -21.84
CA GLN A 687 21.97 13.52 -20.86
C GLN A 687 23.08 12.49 -21.14
N VAL A 688 22.80 11.49 -21.97
CA VAL A 688 23.71 10.39 -22.30
C VAL A 688 23.91 10.22 -23.81
N ASN A 689 23.50 11.22 -24.60
CA ASN A 689 23.62 11.24 -26.07
C ASN A 689 23.01 9.99 -26.73
N ARG A 690 21.77 9.67 -26.34
CA ARG A 690 20.97 8.54 -26.86
C ARG A 690 19.68 9.03 -27.50
N LYS A 691 18.94 8.12 -28.13
CA LYS A 691 17.58 8.36 -28.63
C LYS A 691 16.48 7.85 -27.70
N HIS A 692 16.85 7.01 -26.74
CA HIS A 692 15.96 6.47 -25.72
C HIS A 692 16.58 6.60 -24.33
N ASP A 693 15.72 6.87 -23.36
CA ASP A 693 16.10 6.97 -21.95
C ASP A 693 16.67 5.65 -21.41
N ILE A 694 17.40 5.76 -20.30
CA ILE A 694 17.77 4.64 -19.45
C ILE A 694 16.99 4.76 -18.14
N TYR A 695 16.41 3.66 -17.69
CA TYR A 695 15.62 3.59 -16.47
C TYR A 695 16.33 2.71 -15.45
N VAL A 696 16.27 3.11 -14.18
CA VAL A 696 16.65 2.24 -13.05
C VAL A 696 15.54 2.26 -12.02
N CYS A 697 14.98 1.10 -11.72
CA CYS A 697 14.16 0.93 -10.54
C CYS A 697 14.95 0.13 -9.50
N MET A 698 14.80 0.50 -8.23
CA MET A 698 15.38 -0.23 -7.12
C MET A 698 14.31 -0.55 -6.09
N ILE A 699 14.27 -1.82 -5.69
CA ILE A 699 13.47 -2.36 -4.59
C ILE A 699 14.37 -3.19 -3.69
N SER A 700 13.94 -3.51 -2.48
CA SER A 700 14.79 -4.16 -1.47
C SER A 700 13.99 -5.08 -0.57
N PHE A 701 14.66 -5.65 0.44
CA PHE A 701 14.03 -6.36 1.55
C PHE A 701 12.80 -5.65 2.15
N ALA A 702 12.71 -4.31 2.07
CA ALA A 702 11.55 -3.55 2.56
C ALA A 702 10.23 -3.85 1.81
N HIS A 703 10.32 -4.51 0.64
CA HIS A 703 9.21 -4.97 -0.19
C HIS A 703 9.10 -6.51 -0.19
N ASN A 704 9.86 -7.22 0.64
CA ASN A 704 9.89 -8.68 0.71
C ASN A 704 10.29 -9.37 -0.63
N VAL A 705 11.14 -8.71 -1.41
CA VAL A 705 11.66 -9.23 -2.69
C VAL A 705 13.12 -9.68 -2.62
N ALA A 706 13.80 -9.41 -1.50
CA ALA A 706 15.20 -9.76 -1.30
C ALA A 706 15.46 -10.06 0.19
N ALA A 707 16.52 -10.82 0.46
CA ALA A 707 16.98 -11.07 1.83
C ALA A 707 17.33 -9.76 2.56
N GLN A 708 17.24 -9.78 3.89
CA GLN A 708 17.47 -8.62 4.74
C GLN A 708 18.79 -7.90 4.42
N GLY A 709 18.72 -6.58 4.19
CA GLY A 709 19.88 -5.75 3.85
C GLY A 709 20.32 -5.79 2.38
N LYS A 710 19.63 -6.56 1.53
CA LYS A 710 19.90 -6.62 0.08
C LYS A 710 18.93 -5.77 -0.74
N TYR A 711 19.43 -5.27 -1.86
CA TYR A 711 18.71 -4.43 -2.81
C TYR A 711 18.80 -5.04 -4.20
N ILE A 712 17.73 -4.91 -4.97
CA ILE A 712 17.63 -5.30 -6.37
C ILE A 712 17.45 -4.01 -7.16
N ALA A 713 18.48 -3.61 -7.91
CA ALA A 713 18.44 -2.50 -8.83
C ALA A 713 18.41 -3.04 -10.27
N ILE A 714 17.45 -2.63 -11.07
CA ILE A 714 17.27 -3.15 -12.43
C ILE A 714 17.39 -1.98 -13.39
N ALA A 715 18.46 -1.98 -14.17
CA ALA A 715 18.69 -0.99 -15.21
C ALA A 715 18.13 -1.50 -16.54
N SER A 716 17.42 -0.65 -17.29
CA SER A 716 16.92 -1.02 -18.62
C SER A 716 16.89 0.14 -19.64
N THR A 717 17.05 -0.18 -20.92
CA THR A 717 16.91 0.77 -22.04
C THR A 717 16.62 0.02 -23.35
N THR A 718 16.09 0.74 -24.35
CA THR A 718 15.97 0.24 -25.73
C THR A 718 17.36 0.15 -26.35
N VAL A 719 17.68 -0.95 -27.02
CA VAL A 719 19.00 -1.16 -27.66
C VAL A 719 19.14 -0.30 -28.92
N GLU A 720 20.24 0.44 -29.03
CA GLU A 720 20.55 1.31 -30.18
C GLU A 720 21.83 0.88 -30.93
N THR A 721 22.68 0.06 -30.32
CA THR A 721 24.00 -0.32 -30.84
C THR A 721 24.21 -1.83 -30.77
N ASN A 722 25.34 -2.29 -31.31
CA ASN A 722 25.74 -3.70 -31.27
C ASN A 722 26.39 -4.11 -29.94
N ASP A 723 26.54 -3.18 -28.98
CA ASP A 723 27.12 -3.44 -27.65
C ASP A 723 26.16 -2.93 -26.55
N PRO A 724 25.07 -3.67 -26.27
CA PRO A 724 23.98 -3.17 -25.42
C PRO A 724 24.40 -2.94 -23.95
N GLU A 725 25.36 -3.71 -23.43
CA GLU A 725 25.85 -3.53 -22.06
C GLU A 725 26.59 -2.20 -21.88
N LYS A 726 27.29 -1.73 -22.92
CA LYS A 726 27.97 -0.43 -22.87
C LYS A 726 26.98 0.74 -22.83
N GLU A 727 25.82 0.58 -23.47
CA GLU A 727 24.75 1.59 -23.48
C GLU A 727 24.21 1.89 -22.08
N ILE A 728 24.19 0.87 -21.21
CA ILE A 728 23.65 0.98 -19.85
C ILE A 728 24.69 1.33 -18.79
N LYS A 729 25.95 1.49 -19.18
CA LYS A 729 27.05 1.87 -18.30
C LYS A 729 26.74 3.09 -17.40
N PRO A 730 26.13 4.19 -17.89
CA PRO A 730 25.81 5.34 -17.04
C PRO A 730 24.90 4.99 -15.86
N ALA A 731 24.02 4.00 -16.01
CA ALA A 731 23.20 3.49 -14.92
C ALA A 731 24.02 2.60 -13.99
N LEU A 732 24.82 1.67 -14.51
CA LEU A 732 25.63 0.76 -13.70
C LEU A 732 26.64 1.51 -12.83
N ASP A 733 27.24 2.58 -13.34
CA ASP A 733 28.17 3.43 -12.59
C ASP A 733 27.54 4.06 -11.33
N LEU A 734 26.21 4.26 -11.31
CA LEU A 734 25.48 4.74 -10.13
C LEU A 734 25.26 3.65 -9.06
N LEU A 735 25.39 2.38 -9.45
CA LEU A 735 25.04 1.22 -8.63
C LEU A 735 26.26 0.56 -7.96
N GLU A 736 27.48 0.87 -8.40
CA GLU A 736 28.69 0.26 -7.86
C GLU A 736 28.89 0.54 -6.35
N PRO A 737 29.44 -0.41 -5.57
CA PRO A 737 29.85 -1.77 -5.98
C PRO A 737 28.68 -2.78 -6.16
N ILE A 738 28.62 -3.42 -7.33
CA ILE A 738 27.61 -4.45 -7.62
C ILE A 738 28.10 -5.84 -7.17
N GLU A 739 27.29 -6.57 -6.39
CA GLU A 739 27.64 -7.92 -5.89
C GLU A 739 27.42 -8.99 -6.96
N GLN A 740 26.33 -8.91 -7.72
CA GLN A 740 26.06 -9.80 -8.84
C GLN A 740 25.21 -9.12 -9.92
N LYS A 741 25.46 -9.47 -11.19
CA LYS A 741 24.70 -8.99 -12.36
C LYS A 741 24.04 -10.15 -13.12
N PHE A 742 22.83 -9.92 -13.61
CA PHE A 742 22.12 -10.80 -14.53
C PHE A 742 21.69 -9.98 -15.75
N VAL A 743 22.27 -10.28 -16.91
CA VAL A 743 22.07 -9.53 -18.15
C VAL A 743 21.10 -10.28 -19.05
N SER A 744 20.06 -9.59 -19.53
CA SER A 744 19.12 -10.12 -20.52
C SER A 744 18.89 -9.11 -21.63
N ILE A 745 18.77 -9.61 -22.87
CA ILE A 745 18.36 -8.82 -24.03
C ILE A 745 17.13 -9.51 -24.61
N SER A 746 16.02 -8.78 -24.71
CA SER A 746 14.74 -9.31 -25.15
C SER A 746 14.28 -8.59 -26.41
N ASP A 747 13.87 -9.35 -27.40
CA ASP A 747 13.19 -8.82 -28.57
C ASP A 747 11.83 -8.25 -28.19
N GLN A 748 11.40 -7.18 -28.86
CA GLN A 748 10.12 -6.54 -28.65
C GLN A 748 9.23 -6.78 -29.87
N TYR A 749 8.00 -7.22 -29.63
CA TYR A 749 7.04 -7.55 -30.67
C TYR A 749 5.77 -6.70 -30.56
N ALA A 750 5.19 -6.40 -31.72
CA ALA A 750 3.89 -5.76 -31.83
C ALA A 750 3.00 -6.52 -32.84
N PRO A 751 1.68 -6.52 -32.66
CA PRO A 751 0.75 -7.15 -33.60
C PRO A 751 0.88 -6.57 -35.01
N THR A 752 0.83 -7.44 -36.01
CA THR A 752 0.50 -7.06 -37.40
C THR A 752 -0.99 -7.27 -37.71
N ASP A 753 -1.64 -8.16 -36.95
CA ASP A 753 -3.08 -8.40 -36.96
C ASP A 753 -3.74 -7.70 -35.77
N MET A 754 -4.68 -6.80 -36.05
CA MET A 754 -5.38 -6.04 -35.00
C MET A 754 -6.51 -6.85 -34.34
N GLY A 755 -6.86 -8.03 -34.86
CA GLY A 755 -7.83 -8.93 -34.26
C GLY A 755 -9.29 -8.66 -34.65
N THR A 756 -9.57 -7.61 -35.44
CA THR A 756 -10.95 -7.24 -35.82
C THR A 756 -11.61 -8.33 -36.67
N ASP A 757 -10.87 -8.94 -37.60
CA ASP A 757 -11.39 -10.01 -38.45
C ASP A 757 -11.09 -11.40 -37.86
N SER A 758 -9.85 -11.62 -37.42
CA SER A 758 -9.39 -12.91 -36.91
C SER A 758 -9.94 -13.26 -35.53
N GLN A 759 -10.35 -12.25 -34.75
CA GLN A 759 -10.72 -12.36 -33.33
C GLN A 759 -9.58 -12.89 -32.44
N ILE A 760 -8.34 -12.70 -32.88
CA ILE A 760 -7.10 -12.96 -32.13
C ILE A 760 -6.49 -11.61 -31.74
N PHE A 761 -6.50 -11.32 -30.44
CA PHE A 761 -6.07 -10.04 -29.89
C PHE A 761 -4.73 -10.21 -29.18
N ILE A 762 -3.68 -9.69 -29.83
CA ILE A 762 -2.29 -9.87 -29.40
C ILE A 762 -1.84 -8.62 -28.63
N SER A 763 -1.20 -8.83 -27.49
CA SER A 763 -0.54 -7.76 -26.73
C SER A 763 0.83 -7.39 -27.30
N ARG A 764 1.37 -6.27 -26.83
CA ARG A 764 2.74 -5.81 -27.12
C ARG A 764 3.69 -6.33 -26.05
N SER A 765 4.93 -6.63 -26.45
CA SER A 765 6.00 -6.91 -25.48
C SER A 765 6.21 -5.74 -24.52
N TYR A 766 6.62 -6.04 -23.28
CA TYR A 766 6.90 -5.00 -22.28
C TYR A 766 8.15 -4.20 -22.65
N ASP A 767 7.97 -2.88 -22.79
CA ASP A 767 9.05 -1.95 -23.10
C ASP A 767 10.03 -1.74 -21.92
N ALA A 768 11.05 -0.91 -22.16
CA ALA A 768 12.09 -0.57 -21.19
C ALA A 768 11.64 0.33 -20.03
N THR A 769 10.43 0.90 -20.06
CA THR A 769 10.01 1.80 -18.99
C THR A 769 9.87 1.04 -17.67
N THR A 770 10.14 1.70 -16.55
CA THR A 770 9.98 1.11 -15.21
C THR A 770 8.67 1.54 -14.55
N HIS A 771 7.66 1.85 -15.35
CA HIS A 771 6.28 2.13 -14.91
C HIS A 771 5.26 1.52 -15.89
N PHE A 772 4.00 1.45 -15.49
CA PHE A 772 2.96 0.72 -16.23
C PHE A 772 2.18 1.51 -17.29
N GLU A 773 2.45 2.81 -17.50
CA GLU A 773 1.61 3.65 -18.37
C GLU A 773 1.44 3.08 -19.80
N THR A 774 2.54 2.68 -20.45
CA THR A 774 2.47 2.10 -21.81
C THR A 774 1.80 0.72 -21.85
N THR A 775 1.89 -0.04 -20.76
CA THR A 775 1.14 -1.30 -20.59
C THR A 775 -0.36 -1.03 -20.44
N CYS A 776 -0.76 0.04 -19.74
CA CYS A 776 -2.16 0.44 -19.62
C CYS A 776 -2.76 0.85 -20.97
N ASP A 777 -1.98 1.59 -21.76
CA ASP A 777 -2.37 1.97 -23.12
C ASP A 777 -2.64 0.73 -23.99
N ASP A 778 -1.81 -0.30 -23.87
CA ASP A 778 -2.00 -1.57 -24.59
C ASP A 778 -3.25 -2.33 -24.12
N ILE A 779 -3.49 -2.40 -22.80
CA ILE A 779 -4.71 -3.01 -22.24
C ILE A 779 -5.97 -2.33 -22.78
N LYS A 780 -6.01 -0.99 -22.78
CA LYS A 780 -7.15 -0.22 -23.29
C LYS A 780 -7.34 -0.41 -24.79
N ASP A 781 -6.26 -0.42 -25.55
CA ASP A 781 -6.30 -0.67 -26.99
C ASP A 781 -6.85 -2.07 -27.30
N ILE A 782 -6.36 -3.10 -26.62
CA ILE A 782 -6.88 -4.47 -26.77
C ILE A 782 -8.36 -4.52 -26.40
N PHE A 783 -8.74 -3.96 -25.25
CA PHE A 783 -10.14 -3.93 -24.82
C PHE A 783 -11.05 -3.27 -25.86
N ARG A 784 -10.62 -2.14 -26.42
CA ARG A 784 -11.36 -1.44 -27.48
C ARG A 784 -11.48 -2.29 -28.74
N ARG A 785 -10.38 -2.92 -29.18
CA ARG A 785 -10.39 -3.83 -30.34
C ARG A 785 -11.33 -5.01 -30.13
N MET A 786 -11.39 -5.54 -28.91
CA MET A 786 -12.25 -6.67 -28.55
C MET A 786 -13.73 -6.33 -28.47
N THR A 787 -14.06 -5.17 -27.92
CA THR A 787 -15.44 -4.80 -27.55
C THR A 787 -16.09 -3.82 -28.52
N GLY A 788 -15.30 -3.10 -29.32
CA GLY A 788 -15.76 -2.02 -30.18
C GLY A 788 -16.04 -0.70 -29.44
N SER A 789 -15.76 -0.63 -28.13
CA SER A 789 -16.02 0.53 -27.28
C SER A 789 -14.79 0.98 -26.50
N GLU A 790 -14.66 2.28 -26.25
CA GLU A 790 -13.61 2.80 -25.36
C GLU A 790 -13.76 2.26 -23.93
N PHE A 791 -12.66 2.18 -23.19
CA PHE A 791 -12.68 1.71 -21.81
C PHE A 791 -13.26 2.80 -20.89
N ASP A 792 -14.54 2.69 -20.55
CA ASP A 792 -15.21 3.62 -19.61
C ASP A 792 -15.03 3.16 -18.15
N PHE A 793 -14.13 3.84 -17.44
CA PHE A 793 -13.91 3.62 -16.01
C PHE A 793 -15.18 3.89 -15.18
N ALA A 794 -16.01 4.87 -15.54
CA ALA A 794 -17.21 5.22 -14.79
C ALA A 794 -18.32 4.17 -14.99
N GLU A 795 -18.47 3.61 -16.19
CA GLU A 795 -19.37 2.49 -16.44
C GLU A 795 -18.98 1.26 -15.62
N MET A 796 -17.70 0.92 -15.62
CA MET A 796 -17.20 -0.21 -14.84
C MET A 796 -17.33 0.01 -13.33
N GLU A 797 -17.22 1.25 -12.86
CA GLU A 797 -17.48 1.62 -11.46
C GLU A 797 -18.98 1.57 -11.12
N ARG A 798 -19.90 1.86 -12.05
CA ARG A 798 -21.36 1.75 -11.85
C ARG A 798 -21.84 0.30 -11.80
N GLY A 799 -21.28 -0.58 -12.63
CA GLY A 799 -21.57 -2.02 -12.61
C GLY A 799 -21.24 -2.73 -11.29
N LYS A 800 -20.52 -2.08 -10.36
CA LYS A 800 -20.32 -2.55 -8.97
C LYS A 800 -21.63 -2.74 -8.21
N GLN A 801 -22.61 -1.85 -8.39
CA GLN A 801 -23.83 -1.83 -7.57
C GLN A 801 -24.74 -3.02 -7.92
N ASP A 802 -24.83 -3.37 -9.21
CA ASP A 802 -25.77 -4.39 -9.70
C ASP A 802 -25.30 -5.84 -9.50
N ILE A 803 -23.98 -6.09 -9.45
CA ILE A 803 -23.43 -7.46 -9.37
C ILE A 803 -23.24 -7.92 -7.91
N PHE A 804 -23.14 -7.00 -6.96
CA PHE A 804 -22.85 -7.30 -5.56
C PHE A 804 -23.93 -6.86 -4.56
N GLY A 805 -25.04 -6.28 -5.02
CA GLY A 805 -26.19 -6.00 -4.17
C GLY A 805 -25.85 -5.04 -3.02
N ASP A 806 -25.25 -3.89 -3.33
CA ASP A 806 -25.42 -2.72 -2.47
C ASP A 806 -26.80 -2.13 -2.81
N ALA A 807 -27.85 -2.71 -2.21
CA ALA A 807 -29.16 -2.08 -2.23
C ALA A 807 -29.07 -0.77 -1.45
N ALA A 808 -29.38 0.33 -2.12
CA ALA A 808 -29.60 1.62 -1.49
C ALA A 808 -30.69 1.48 -0.42
N GLU A 809 -30.34 1.78 0.83
CA GLU A 809 -31.19 2.43 1.85
C GLU A 809 -30.31 3.10 2.91
#